data_AF-A0ABD1U4Z7-F1
#
_entry.id   AF-A0ABD1U4Z7-F1
#
_cell.length_a   1.000
_cell.length_b   1.000
_cell.length_c   1.000
_cell.angle_alpha   90.00
_cell.angle_beta   90.00
_cell.angle_gamma   90.00
#
_symmetry.space_group_name_H-M   'P 1'
#
loop_
_entity.id
_entity.type
_entity.pdbx_description
1 polymer ?
#
loop_
_entity_poly.entity_id
_entity_poly.type
_entity_poly.pdbx_seq_one_letter_code
_entity_poly.pdbx_strand_id
1 'polypeptide(L)'
;MGVTIDLTDMLRFPGLYFVNWNKFPCRKDASPQETLVIRKIHPCLPSFKAEFTASVPLTRIRDIAHRNDIPHDLKQEIKHTIQNKLHRNAGPEDLVATEAMLDRITKNPGEYSEAFVEQFKIFHRELKDFFNAGSLEEQLESIRESLNESSSAISLFLESKRALDNMDGTTYNASSEGLGVLMETIQTLNGLRKEIVKGLESGLRNDAPDAAIALRQKWRLCEIGLEDYAFILLSRFLNALEAVGGASWLAENVDKKNVGSWSDPIRALVIGIHQVALSGWKLEECRAIGNELLAWQERGLIETEGSEDGKTVWGLRLKATLDRAKRLTEEYSEALLQIFPQNVQLLGKAFGIPENSVRTYAEAEIRAGVIFQVSKLCTLLLKAVRNTLGSQGWDVLVPGDAFGTLIQKALSRDQCLQSVMGPVILVVNKADGDEEVTSAGANITGVILLQELPHLSHLGVRARQEKVVFVTCEDDDKSADVKKLNGKLVRIEASSAGKGNRLLFHRRLETLSKIILHRLLLKPLIRIRSYLLEVLYFSEDADLQSCGAKAAACGRLASLAAASSKVYNDLGVPASFNVPAGAVIPFGSMEMALERSGSMETYKSLVGHIETAKIDGELDKLCNDLQELISSLQPPKEIFESLGKVFPDSARLIVRSSANVEDLAGMSAAGLYESIPNVSLSNPIIFGRAVGRVWASLYTRRAVLSRRTASVPQEAAVMAVLVQEMLSPELSFVLHTLSPTDKNDNLVEGEVAPGLGETLASGTRGTPWRLSIGKFDGSVRTLAFANFS
;
A
#
# COMPACT_ATOMS: atom_id res chain seq x y z
N MET A 1 23.69 8.59 6.36
CA MET A 1 24.69 9.67 6.39
C MET A 1 23.95 10.99 6.24
N GLY A 2 23.77 11.74 7.33
CA GLY A 2 23.12 13.03 7.29
C GLY A 2 24.10 14.08 6.78
N VAL A 3 23.87 14.60 5.57
CA VAL A 3 24.55 15.80 5.10
C VAL A 3 23.77 16.98 5.66
N THR A 4 24.30 17.60 6.71
CA THR A 4 23.86 18.91 7.15
C THR A 4 24.29 19.90 6.07
N ILE A 5 23.34 20.33 5.22
CA ILE A 5 23.62 21.29 4.14
C ILE A 5 23.56 22.69 4.76
N ASP A 6 24.72 23.35 4.85
CA ASP A 6 24.80 24.76 5.17
C ASP A 6 24.33 25.55 3.93
N LEU A 7 23.17 26.20 4.01
CA LEU A 7 22.61 27.06 2.96
C LEU A 7 23.62 28.12 2.49
N THR A 8 24.59 28.47 3.35
CA THR A 8 25.67 29.42 3.05
C THR A 8 26.70 28.86 2.06
N ASP A 9 26.95 27.54 2.05
CA ASP A 9 27.85 26.88 1.09
C ASP A 9 27.16 26.62 -0.26
N MET A 10 25.82 26.46 -0.26
CA MET A 10 25.02 26.33 -1.49
C MET A 10 25.09 27.59 -2.36
N LEU A 11 25.22 28.77 -1.74
CA LEU A 11 25.46 30.04 -2.41
C LEU A 11 26.92 30.21 -2.88
N ARG A 12 27.88 29.49 -2.29
CA ARG A 12 29.31 29.58 -2.65
C ARG A 12 29.73 28.65 -3.79
N PHE A 13 29.11 27.48 -3.92
CA PHE A 13 29.43 26.50 -4.99
C PHE A 13 28.18 25.90 -5.66
N PRO A 14 27.25 26.71 -6.19
CA PRO A 14 25.97 26.23 -6.69
C PRO A 14 26.14 25.21 -7.85
N GLY A 15 27.20 25.32 -8.67
CA GLY A 15 27.43 24.42 -9.81
C GLY A 15 27.70 22.97 -9.43
N LEU A 16 28.47 22.71 -8.37
CA LEU A 16 28.85 21.35 -7.95
C LEU A 16 27.66 20.60 -7.34
N TYR A 17 26.80 21.30 -6.58
CA TYR A 17 25.58 20.73 -6.02
C TYR A 17 24.51 20.54 -7.10
N PHE A 18 24.35 21.50 -8.02
CA PHE A 18 23.35 21.42 -9.09
C PHE A 18 23.66 20.33 -10.12
N VAL A 19 24.94 20.13 -10.47
CA VAL A 19 25.39 18.99 -11.30
C VAL A 19 25.13 17.66 -10.58
N ASN A 20 25.36 17.59 -9.27
CA ASN A 20 25.06 16.39 -8.50
C ASN A 20 23.55 16.11 -8.43
N TRP A 21 22.72 17.14 -8.21
CA TRP A 21 21.26 17.01 -8.06
C TRP A 21 20.56 16.62 -9.37
N ASN A 22 21.01 17.17 -10.50
CA ASN A 22 20.53 16.76 -11.82
C ASN A 22 20.94 15.33 -12.22
N LYS A 23 21.91 14.72 -11.54
CA LYS A 23 22.30 13.32 -11.76
C LYS A 23 21.48 12.32 -10.97
N PHE A 24 20.88 12.73 -9.85
CA PHE A 24 20.13 11.81 -8.99
C PHE A 24 18.91 11.17 -9.69
N PRO A 25 18.09 11.88 -10.49
CA PRO A 25 17.01 11.26 -11.25
C PRO A 25 17.49 10.25 -12.30
N CYS A 26 18.75 10.34 -12.74
CA CYS A 26 19.37 9.43 -13.70
C CYS A 26 20.23 8.33 -13.05
N ARG A 27 20.40 8.34 -11.71
CA ARG A 27 21.11 7.27 -10.99
C ARG A 27 20.14 6.11 -10.82
N LYS A 28 20.52 4.93 -11.34
CA LYS A 28 19.78 3.68 -11.12
C LYS A 28 19.61 3.31 -9.64
N ASP A 29 20.42 3.89 -8.75
CA ASP A 29 20.47 3.58 -7.33
C ASP A 29 19.77 4.63 -6.43
N ALA A 30 19.15 5.67 -7.00
CA ALA A 30 18.43 6.67 -6.20
C ALA A 30 17.14 6.07 -5.63
N SER A 31 16.93 6.25 -4.32
CA SER A 31 15.69 5.80 -3.68
C SER A 31 14.48 6.62 -4.19
N PRO A 32 13.28 6.02 -4.26
CA PRO A 32 12.06 6.77 -4.61
C PRO A 32 11.85 8.01 -3.74
N GLN A 33 12.17 7.92 -2.45
CA GLN A 33 12.07 9.00 -1.47
C GLN A 33 12.98 10.19 -1.81
N GLU A 34 14.23 9.93 -2.22
CA GLU A 34 15.15 10.98 -2.64
C GLU A 34 14.64 11.71 -3.89
N THR A 35 14.09 10.97 -4.86
CA THR A 35 13.50 11.55 -6.07
C THR A 35 12.36 12.52 -5.73
N LEU A 36 11.48 12.15 -4.79
CA LEU A 36 10.38 13.01 -4.35
C LEU A 36 10.87 14.32 -3.72
N VAL A 37 11.88 14.24 -2.84
CA VAL A 37 12.43 15.42 -2.16
C VAL A 37 13.15 16.33 -3.15
N ILE A 38 14.01 15.79 -4.01
CA ILE A 38 14.81 16.59 -4.96
C ILE A 38 13.90 17.39 -5.90
N ARG A 39 12.80 16.79 -6.37
CA ARG A 39 11.82 17.48 -7.22
C ARG A 39 11.20 18.68 -6.51
N LYS A 40 10.96 18.59 -5.21
CA LYS A 40 10.41 19.70 -4.41
C LYS A 40 11.41 20.81 -4.15
N ILE A 41 12.72 20.52 -4.14
CA ILE A 41 13.73 21.56 -3.93
C ILE A 41 14.03 22.34 -5.21
N HIS A 42 13.95 21.71 -6.40
CA HIS A 42 14.30 22.35 -7.67
C HIS A 42 13.66 23.73 -7.91
N PRO A 43 12.35 23.94 -7.66
CA PRO A 43 11.70 25.25 -7.80
C PRO A 43 12.20 26.31 -6.80
N CYS A 44 12.73 25.88 -5.66
CA CYS A 44 13.28 26.78 -4.64
C CYS A 44 14.71 27.24 -4.95
N LEU A 45 15.34 26.70 -6.00
CA LEU A 45 16.71 27.06 -6.38
C LEU A 45 16.70 28.33 -7.24
N PRO A 46 17.61 29.29 -6.97
CA PRO A 46 17.77 30.45 -7.82
C PRO A 46 18.27 30.06 -9.22
N SER A 47 18.12 30.97 -10.17
CA SER A 47 18.50 30.77 -11.56
C SER A 47 20.00 30.61 -11.72
N PHE A 48 20.40 29.64 -12.54
CA PHE A 48 21.79 29.30 -12.82
C PHE A 48 22.34 30.04 -14.06
N LYS A 49 21.68 31.11 -14.52
CA LYS A 49 22.22 31.94 -15.61
C LYS A 49 23.57 32.53 -15.18
N ALA A 50 24.50 32.68 -16.13
CA ALA A 50 25.84 33.23 -15.89
C ALA A 50 25.83 34.61 -15.20
N GLU A 51 24.79 35.41 -15.46
CA GLU A 51 24.57 36.73 -14.85
C GLU A 51 24.32 36.66 -13.33
N PHE A 52 23.86 35.52 -12.82
CA PHE A 52 23.51 35.30 -11.43
C PHE A 52 24.50 34.40 -10.67
N THR A 53 25.38 33.68 -11.39
CA THR A 53 26.47 32.88 -10.80
C THR A 53 27.75 33.68 -10.56
N ALA A 54 27.74 34.98 -10.87
CA ALA A 54 28.83 35.92 -10.61
C ALA A 54 28.99 36.22 -9.11
N SER A 55 30.16 36.76 -8.72
CA SER A 55 30.49 37.06 -7.32
C SER A 55 29.59 38.13 -6.67
N VAL A 56 28.97 39.00 -7.47
CA VAL A 56 28.01 40.02 -7.01
C VAL A 56 26.82 40.08 -7.99
N PRO A 57 25.77 39.28 -7.78
CA PRO A 57 24.57 39.33 -8.62
C PRO A 57 23.69 40.56 -8.29
N LEU A 58 22.74 40.89 -9.18
CA LEU A 58 21.70 41.90 -8.96
C LEU A 58 22.21 43.33 -8.63
N THR A 59 23.33 43.76 -9.23
CA THR A 59 23.95 45.08 -8.93
C THR A 59 23.10 46.29 -9.34
N ARG A 60 22.12 46.11 -10.24
CA ARG A 60 21.29 47.20 -10.77
C ARG A 60 20.54 47.97 -9.69
N ILE A 61 20.08 47.29 -8.63
CA ILE A 61 19.36 47.96 -7.54
C ILE A 61 20.23 48.96 -6.78
N ARG A 62 21.54 48.70 -6.69
CA ARG A 62 22.49 49.65 -6.13
C ARG A 62 22.52 50.91 -6.97
N ASP A 63 22.59 50.79 -8.28
CA ASP A 63 22.70 51.95 -9.17
C ASP A 63 21.39 52.77 -9.17
N ILE A 64 20.24 52.10 -9.14
CA ILE A 64 18.92 52.72 -8.94
C ILE A 64 18.87 53.51 -7.62
N ALA A 65 19.32 52.89 -6.52
CA ALA A 65 19.33 53.51 -5.19
C ALA A 65 20.33 54.68 -5.06
N HIS A 66 21.21 54.92 -6.04
CA HIS A 66 22.15 56.05 -6.03
C HIS A 66 21.74 57.20 -6.95
N ARG A 67 20.66 57.06 -7.73
CA ARG A 67 20.22 58.11 -8.65
C ARG A 67 19.85 59.42 -7.92
N ASN A 68 19.97 60.54 -8.64
CA ASN A 68 19.69 61.89 -8.15
C ASN A 68 18.31 62.41 -8.57
N ASP A 69 17.62 61.68 -9.45
CA ASP A 69 16.32 62.05 -10.04
C ASP A 69 15.11 61.42 -9.30
N ILE A 70 15.33 60.92 -8.07
CA ILE A 70 14.30 60.32 -7.21
C ILE A 70 14.21 61.05 -5.85
N PRO A 71 13.00 61.18 -5.25
CA PRO A 71 12.84 61.77 -3.92
C PRO A 71 13.66 61.06 -2.84
N HIS A 72 14.12 61.80 -1.83
CA HIS A 72 14.97 61.26 -0.76
C HIS A 72 14.28 60.11 0.00
N ASP A 73 12.99 60.23 0.27
CA ASP A 73 12.23 59.24 1.04
C ASP A 73 12.11 57.91 0.29
N LEU A 74 11.83 57.96 -1.03
CA LEU A 74 11.80 56.78 -1.90
C LEU A 74 13.18 56.11 -1.99
N LYS A 75 14.24 56.91 -2.04
CA LYS A 75 15.63 56.42 -2.05
C LYS A 75 15.98 55.65 -0.78
N GLN A 76 15.56 56.14 0.39
CA GLN A 76 15.75 55.43 1.66
C GLN A 76 14.92 54.15 1.71
N GLU A 77 13.68 54.17 1.23
CA GLU A 77 12.82 52.99 1.19
C GLU A 77 13.39 51.90 0.29
N ILE A 78 13.84 52.22 -0.94
CA ILE A 78 14.51 51.25 -1.84
C ILE A 78 15.74 50.65 -1.15
N LYS A 79 16.52 51.48 -0.45
CA LYS A 79 17.73 51.04 0.26
C LYS A 79 17.41 50.07 1.40
N HIS A 80 16.42 50.37 2.22
CA HIS A 80 16.10 49.59 3.42
C HIS A 80 15.20 48.38 3.16
N THR A 81 14.25 48.50 2.24
CA THR A 81 13.25 47.47 1.95
C THR A 81 13.75 46.44 0.95
N ILE A 82 14.58 46.83 -0.03
CA ILE A 82 14.99 45.98 -1.15
C ILE A 82 16.51 45.76 -1.13
N GLN A 83 17.32 46.82 -1.30
CA GLN A 83 18.77 46.69 -1.48
C GLN A 83 19.44 45.98 -0.28
N ASN A 84 19.28 46.49 0.95
CA ASN A 84 19.96 45.92 2.11
C ASN A 84 19.53 44.48 2.41
N LYS A 85 18.31 44.08 2.02
CA LYS A 85 17.82 42.72 2.19
C LYS A 85 18.44 41.78 1.17
N LEU A 86 18.38 42.12 -0.12
CA LEU A 86 18.99 41.33 -1.19
C LEU A 86 20.49 41.10 -1.00
N HIS A 87 21.21 42.09 -0.46
CA HIS A 87 22.64 41.97 -0.13
C HIS A 87 22.94 41.05 1.07
N ARG A 88 21.95 40.76 1.93
CA ARG A 88 22.08 39.89 3.11
C ARG A 88 21.57 38.49 2.83
N ASN A 89 20.33 38.39 2.37
CA ASN A 89 19.66 37.15 2.00
C ASN A 89 18.47 37.51 1.09
N ALA A 90 18.52 37.09 -0.17
CA ALA A 90 17.44 37.33 -1.12
C ALA A 90 16.35 36.27 -0.95
N GLY A 91 15.12 36.69 -0.68
CA GLY A 91 13.96 35.82 -0.52
C GLY A 91 12.83 36.14 -1.51
N PRO A 92 11.89 35.21 -1.75
CA PRO A 92 10.71 35.46 -2.60
C PRO A 92 9.89 36.68 -2.17
N GLU A 93 9.90 37.02 -0.88
CA GLU A 93 9.27 38.21 -0.33
C GLU A 93 9.83 39.52 -0.91
N ASP A 94 11.09 39.54 -1.37
CA ASP A 94 11.70 40.71 -1.99
C ASP A 94 11.15 40.95 -3.39
N LEU A 95 10.71 39.89 -4.10
CA LEU A 95 10.01 40.02 -5.38
C LEU A 95 8.65 40.69 -5.19
N VAL A 96 7.89 40.27 -4.17
CA VAL A 96 6.59 40.87 -3.81
C VAL A 96 6.75 42.33 -3.39
N ALA A 97 7.77 42.64 -2.58
CA ALA A 97 8.06 44.01 -2.18
C ALA A 97 8.45 44.90 -3.39
N THR A 98 9.21 44.35 -4.33
CA THR A 98 9.62 45.05 -5.56
C THR A 98 8.42 45.26 -6.50
N GLU A 99 7.52 44.29 -6.62
CA GLU A 99 6.28 44.41 -7.41
C GLU A 99 5.35 45.49 -6.84
N ALA A 100 5.09 45.48 -5.53
CA ALA A 100 4.30 46.51 -4.87
C ALA A 100 4.89 47.92 -5.04
N MET A 101 6.22 48.03 -5.07
CA MET A 101 6.90 49.29 -5.33
C MET A 101 6.79 49.70 -6.81
N LEU A 102 6.88 48.75 -7.74
CA LEU A 102 6.70 48.98 -9.18
C LEU A 102 5.28 49.48 -9.48
N ASP A 103 4.26 48.87 -8.88
CA ASP A 103 2.86 49.30 -9.00
C ASP A 103 2.67 50.73 -8.50
N ARG A 104 3.33 51.07 -7.38
CA ARG A 104 3.26 52.42 -6.80
C ARG A 104 3.88 53.48 -7.71
N ILE A 105 5.08 53.22 -8.26
CA ILE A 105 5.79 54.18 -9.12
C ILE A 105 5.15 54.30 -10.52
N THR A 106 4.34 53.31 -10.94
CA THR A 106 3.63 53.34 -12.23
C THR A 106 2.18 53.82 -12.13
N LYS A 107 1.64 53.99 -10.93
CA LYS A 107 0.25 54.40 -10.67
C LYS A 107 -0.12 55.76 -11.28
N ASN A 108 0.78 56.73 -11.23
CA ASN A 108 0.58 58.08 -11.79
C ASN A 108 1.62 58.36 -12.89
N PRO A 109 1.25 58.26 -14.18
CA PRO A 109 2.15 58.52 -15.28
C PRO A 109 2.73 59.95 -15.21
N GLY A 110 4.07 60.08 -15.21
CA GLY A 110 4.77 61.37 -15.18
C GLY A 110 5.24 61.86 -13.79
N GLU A 111 4.93 61.14 -12.71
CA GLU A 111 5.41 61.48 -11.35
C GLU A 111 6.92 61.24 -11.18
N TYR A 112 7.47 60.24 -11.87
CA TYR A 112 8.89 59.86 -11.84
C TYR A 112 9.48 59.88 -13.25
N SER A 113 10.81 59.98 -13.37
CA SER A 113 11.49 59.97 -14.67
C SER A 113 11.26 58.63 -15.40
N GLU A 114 10.98 58.68 -16.71
CA GLU A 114 10.81 57.46 -17.53
C GLU A 114 12.04 56.55 -17.45
N ALA A 115 13.24 57.15 -17.41
CA ALA A 115 14.49 56.43 -17.27
C ALA A 115 14.62 55.67 -15.93
N PHE A 116 14.09 56.21 -14.83
CA PHE A 116 14.05 55.51 -13.54
C PHE A 116 13.04 54.36 -13.58
N VAL A 117 11.82 54.62 -14.04
CA VAL A 117 10.76 53.60 -14.12
C VAL A 117 11.20 52.42 -15.00
N GLU A 118 11.86 52.70 -16.13
CA GLU A 118 12.35 51.66 -17.03
C GLU A 118 13.48 50.83 -16.39
N GLN A 119 14.44 51.47 -15.71
CA GLN A 119 15.47 50.74 -14.97
C GLN A 119 14.87 49.87 -13.85
N PHE A 120 13.83 50.35 -13.17
CA PHE A 120 13.13 49.59 -12.14
C PHE A 120 12.35 48.40 -12.71
N LYS A 121 11.71 48.55 -13.88
CA LYS A 121 11.09 47.44 -14.62
C LYS A 121 12.11 46.37 -15.04
N ILE A 122 13.28 46.79 -15.53
CA ILE A 122 14.38 45.87 -15.88
C ILE A 122 14.85 45.13 -14.63
N PHE A 123 15.06 45.84 -13.52
CA PHE A 123 15.45 45.22 -12.25
C PHE A 123 14.40 44.22 -11.74
N HIS A 124 13.12 44.57 -11.79
CA HIS A 124 12.04 43.65 -11.41
C HIS A 124 12.05 42.39 -12.29
N ARG A 125 12.31 42.53 -13.60
CA ARG A 125 12.46 41.39 -14.51
C ARG A 125 13.68 40.53 -14.19
N GLU A 126 14.83 41.14 -13.89
CA GLU A 126 16.03 40.43 -13.43
C GLU A 126 15.78 39.67 -12.12
N LEU A 127 15.03 40.27 -11.19
CA LEU A 127 14.68 39.63 -9.93
C LEU A 127 13.68 38.47 -10.12
N LYS A 128 12.69 38.65 -11.02
CA LYS A 128 11.76 37.59 -11.43
C LYS A 128 12.51 36.42 -12.06
N ASP A 129 13.48 36.71 -12.93
CA ASP A 129 14.35 35.72 -13.55
C ASP A 129 15.25 35.02 -12.53
N PHE A 130 15.82 35.76 -11.57
CA PHE A 130 16.66 35.21 -10.50
C PHE A 130 15.93 34.16 -9.67
N PHE A 131 14.67 34.41 -9.31
CA PHE A 131 13.84 33.45 -8.58
C PHE A 131 13.11 32.43 -9.47
N ASN A 132 13.39 32.42 -10.78
CA ASN A 132 12.69 31.58 -11.77
C ASN A 132 11.15 31.74 -11.75
N ALA A 133 10.64 32.90 -11.33
CA ALA A 133 9.20 33.18 -11.11
C ALA A 133 8.42 33.50 -12.41
N GLY A 134 8.91 33.07 -13.57
CA GLY A 134 8.24 33.21 -14.86
C GLY A 134 6.97 32.37 -14.95
N SER A 135 6.01 32.79 -15.78
CA SER A 135 4.82 31.96 -16.07
C SER A 135 5.22 30.69 -16.83
N LEU A 136 4.38 29.65 -16.79
CA LEU A 136 4.64 28.42 -17.54
C LEU A 136 4.83 28.70 -19.05
N GLU A 137 4.07 29.64 -19.61
CA GLU A 137 4.20 30.03 -21.02
C GLU A 137 5.55 30.71 -21.31
N GLU A 138 5.97 31.63 -20.44
CA GLU A 138 7.28 32.30 -20.55
C GLU A 138 8.42 31.26 -20.47
N GLN A 139 8.31 30.29 -19.56
CA GLN A 139 9.30 29.24 -19.38
C GLN A 139 9.37 28.31 -20.59
N LEU A 140 8.22 27.86 -21.12
CA LEU A 140 8.14 27.01 -22.31
C LEU A 140 8.69 27.70 -23.57
N GLU A 141 8.39 28.98 -23.75
CA GLU A 141 8.92 29.75 -24.87
C GLU A 141 10.45 29.84 -24.80
N SER A 142 11.00 29.97 -23.59
CA SER A 142 12.45 30.08 -23.37
C SER A 142 13.24 28.82 -23.71
N ILE A 143 12.59 27.65 -23.82
CA ILE A 143 13.22 26.38 -24.20
C ILE A 143 12.88 25.96 -25.63
N ARG A 144 12.04 26.72 -26.35
CA ARG A 144 11.55 26.36 -27.69
C ARG A 144 12.68 26.12 -28.69
N GLU A 145 13.67 27.00 -28.73
CA GLU A 145 14.82 26.89 -29.64
C GLU A 145 15.73 25.69 -29.32
N SER A 146 15.73 25.22 -28.07
CA SER A 146 16.55 24.08 -27.66
C SER A 146 15.94 22.71 -27.98
N LEU A 147 14.64 22.68 -28.30
CA LEU A 147 13.88 21.44 -28.45
C LEU A 147 13.76 20.93 -29.89
N ASN A 148 14.25 21.68 -30.90
CA ASN A 148 14.31 21.38 -32.37
C ASN A 148 13.23 20.46 -32.97
N GLU A 149 13.12 19.18 -32.57
CA GLU A 149 12.06 18.24 -32.97
C GLU A 149 10.72 18.41 -32.21
N SER A 150 10.73 18.91 -30.96
CA SER A 150 9.53 19.04 -30.09
C SER A 150 8.93 20.45 -30.03
N SER A 151 9.41 21.39 -30.85
CA SER A 151 8.86 22.76 -30.93
C SER A 151 7.38 22.77 -31.36
N SER A 152 6.99 21.78 -32.17
CA SER A 152 5.60 21.53 -32.55
C SER A 152 4.73 21.16 -31.34
N ALA A 153 5.25 20.35 -30.39
CA ALA A 153 4.53 19.95 -29.19
C ALA A 153 4.24 21.14 -28.25
N ILE A 154 5.19 22.09 -28.13
CA ILE A 154 4.96 23.34 -27.39
C ILE A 154 3.83 24.14 -28.05
N SER A 155 3.87 24.30 -29.37
CA SER A 155 2.88 25.07 -30.12
C SER A 155 1.48 24.48 -29.97
N LEU A 156 1.35 23.15 -30.15
CA LEU A 156 0.09 22.41 -29.96
C LEU A 156 -0.49 22.57 -28.55
N PHE A 157 0.36 22.47 -27.52
CA PHE A 157 -0.07 22.67 -26.13
C PHE A 157 -0.54 24.10 -25.87
N LEU A 158 0.22 25.11 -26.32
CA LEU A 158 -0.14 26.52 -26.12
C LEU A 158 -1.42 26.90 -26.86
N GLU A 159 -1.64 26.36 -28.06
CA GLU A 159 -2.90 26.52 -28.81
C GLU A 159 -4.08 25.88 -28.06
N SER A 160 -3.92 24.64 -27.60
CA SER A 160 -4.95 23.94 -26.80
C SER A 160 -5.27 24.69 -25.52
N LYS A 161 -4.23 25.17 -24.80
CA LYS A 161 -4.39 25.96 -23.58
C LYS A 161 -5.16 27.26 -23.84
N ARG A 162 -4.84 27.99 -24.92
CA ARG A 162 -5.58 29.22 -25.29
C ARG A 162 -7.04 28.91 -25.64
N ALA A 163 -7.29 27.82 -26.35
CA ALA A 163 -8.66 27.38 -26.65
C ALA A 163 -9.44 27.13 -25.36
N LEU A 164 -8.81 26.48 -24.37
CA LEU A 164 -9.40 26.23 -23.06
C LEU A 164 -9.63 27.51 -22.24
N ASP A 165 -8.67 28.44 -22.22
CA ASP A 165 -8.77 29.70 -21.47
C ASP A 165 -9.83 30.65 -22.05
N ASN A 166 -10.09 30.57 -23.36
CA ASN A 166 -11.12 31.36 -24.05
C ASN A 166 -12.55 30.84 -23.81
N MET A 167 -12.72 29.66 -23.19
CA MET A 167 -14.04 29.12 -22.85
C MET A 167 -14.55 29.73 -21.53
N ASP A 168 -15.75 30.30 -21.54
CA ASP A 168 -16.40 30.84 -20.33
C ASP A 168 -16.59 29.77 -19.24
N GLY A 169 -16.37 30.16 -17.97
CA GLY A 169 -16.45 29.28 -16.79
C GLY A 169 -17.77 28.51 -16.61
N THR A 170 -18.87 28.97 -17.21
CA THR A 170 -20.20 28.32 -17.19
C THR A 170 -20.37 27.22 -18.25
N THR A 171 -19.57 27.23 -19.32
CA THR A 171 -19.67 26.30 -20.45
C THR A 171 -19.00 24.95 -20.15
N TYR A 172 -18.10 24.93 -19.15
CA TYR A 172 -17.38 23.74 -18.68
C TYR A 172 -18.26 22.61 -18.12
N ASN A 173 -19.39 22.95 -17.50
CA ASN A 173 -20.12 22.01 -16.64
C ASN A 173 -21.24 21.22 -17.35
N ALA A 174 -21.48 21.43 -18.65
CA ALA A 174 -22.67 20.88 -19.31
C ALA A 174 -22.55 20.49 -20.79
N SER A 175 -21.47 20.84 -21.51
CA SER A 175 -21.34 20.50 -22.94
C SER A 175 -20.27 19.44 -23.21
N SER A 176 -20.58 18.49 -24.10
CA SER A 176 -19.63 17.48 -24.60
C SER A 176 -18.40 18.11 -25.28
N GLU A 177 -18.53 19.35 -25.76
CA GLU A 177 -17.48 20.10 -26.43
C GLU A 177 -16.42 20.61 -25.43
N GLY A 178 -16.84 21.12 -24.27
CA GLY A 178 -15.91 21.57 -23.22
C GLY A 178 -15.07 20.44 -22.62
N LEU A 179 -15.68 19.26 -22.43
CA LEU A 179 -14.95 18.07 -21.98
C LEU A 179 -13.92 17.61 -23.03
N GLY A 180 -14.27 17.70 -24.31
CA GLY A 180 -13.38 17.36 -25.43
C GLY A 180 -12.13 18.24 -25.47
N VAL A 181 -12.28 19.57 -25.42
CA VAL A 181 -11.15 20.52 -25.41
C VAL A 181 -10.28 20.35 -24.16
N LEU A 182 -10.90 20.11 -23.01
CA LEU A 182 -10.17 19.82 -21.77
C LEU A 182 -9.34 18.54 -21.90
N MET A 183 -9.93 17.47 -22.44
CA MET A 183 -9.25 16.19 -22.64
C MET A 183 -8.11 16.29 -23.66
N GLU A 184 -8.31 17.05 -24.74
CA GLU A 184 -7.26 17.36 -25.73
C GLU A 184 -6.10 18.11 -25.07
N THR A 185 -6.38 19.12 -24.25
CA THR A 185 -5.35 19.88 -23.51
C THR A 185 -4.56 18.98 -22.55
N ILE A 186 -5.24 18.04 -21.87
CA ILE A 186 -4.58 17.05 -21.00
C ILE A 186 -3.65 16.13 -21.81
N GLN A 187 -4.07 15.73 -23.01
CA GLN A 187 -3.27 14.87 -23.90
C GLN A 187 -2.04 15.60 -24.46
N THR A 188 -2.20 16.83 -24.96
CA THR A 188 -1.09 17.62 -25.50
C THR A 188 -0.08 17.97 -24.42
N LEU A 189 -0.53 18.29 -23.20
CA LEU A 189 0.34 18.47 -22.04
C LEU A 189 1.14 17.20 -21.73
N ASN A 190 0.48 16.03 -21.70
CA ASN A 190 1.14 14.77 -21.40
C ASN A 190 2.21 14.43 -22.45
N GLY A 191 1.92 14.65 -23.73
CA GLY A 191 2.89 14.51 -24.82
C GLY A 191 4.08 15.44 -24.66
N LEU A 192 3.84 16.72 -24.40
CA LEU A 192 4.90 17.71 -24.20
C LEU A 192 5.81 17.37 -23.01
N ARG A 193 5.21 17.02 -21.86
CA ARG A 193 5.98 16.65 -20.67
C ARG A 193 6.84 15.41 -20.91
N LYS A 194 6.32 14.41 -21.64
CA LYS A 194 7.07 13.20 -22.02
C LYS A 194 8.32 13.53 -22.84
N GLU A 195 8.21 14.40 -23.83
CA GLU A 195 9.38 14.81 -24.65
C GLU A 195 10.43 15.57 -23.83
N ILE A 196 9.99 16.45 -22.92
CA ILE A 196 10.91 17.16 -22.01
C ILE A 196 11.62 16.17 -21.09
N VAL A 197 10.88 15.22 -20.48
CA VAL A 197 11.46 14.20 -19.60
C VAL A 197 12.46 13.32 -20.36
N LYS A 198 12.14 12.90 -21.59
CA LYS A 198 13.05 12.14 -22.44
C LYS A 198 14.35 12.88 -22.71
N GLY A 199 14.31 14.19 -22.99
CA GLY A 199 15.54 14.97 -23.12
C GLY A 199 16.25 15.18 -21.77
N LEU A 200 15.54 15.12 -20.64
CA LEU A 200 16.09 15.12 -19.28
C LEU A 200 16.75 13.78 -18.87
N GLU A 201 16.64 12.71 -19.65
CA GLU A 201 17.30 11.42 -19.36
C GLU A 201 18.76 11.36 -19.82
N SER A 202 19.18 12.23 -20.75
CA SER A 202 20.51 12.19 -21.39
C SER A 202 21.71 12.47 -20.45
N GLY A 203 21.46 12.82 -19.18
CA GLY A 203 22.49 13.16 -18.18
C GLY A 203 23.33 14.41 -18.52
N LEU A 204 23.95 15.02 -17.50
CA LEU A 204 24.98 16.06 -17.70
C LEU A 204 26.36 15.49 -17.36
N ARG A 205 27.37 15.84 -18.17
CA ARG A 205 28.78 15.53 -17.86
C ARG A 205 29.26 16.41 -16.69
N ASN A 206 30.32 15.98 -16.00
CA ASN A 206 30.90 16.73 -14.86
C ASN A 206 31.49 18.08 -15.26
N ASP A 207 31.88 18.22 -16.53
CA ASP A 207 32.48 19.40 -17.15
C ASP A 207 31.48 20.21 -17.99
N ALA A 208 30.17 20.03 -17.76
CA ALA A 208 29.14 20.75 -18.49
C ALA A 208 29.27 22.27 -18.25
N PRO A 209 29.24 23.10 -19.31
CA PRO A 209 29.32 24.55 -19.16
C PRO A 209 28.08 25.10 -18.45
N ASP A 210 28.22 26.24 -17.75
CA ASP A 210 27.14 26.89 -16.99
C ASP A 210 25.88 27.12 -17.84
N ALA A 211 26.04 27.45 -19.13
CA ALA A 211 24.93 27.60 -20.07
C ALA A 211 24.12 26.30 -20.25
N ALA A 212 24.77 25.14 -20.30
CA ALA A 212 24.10 23.85 -20.40
C ALA A 212 23.40 23.48 -19.08
N ILE A 213 24.00 23.85 -17.95
CA ILE A 213 23.40 23.66 -16.62
C ILE A 213 22.15 24.54 -16.45
N ALA A 214 22.23 25.81 -16.84
CA ALA A 214 21.12 26.75 -16.83
C ALA A 214 19.97 26.30 -17.75
N LEU A 215 20.29 25.80 -18.95
CA LEU A 215 19.29 25.23 -19.85
C LEU A 215 18.62 24.00 -19.22
N ARG A 216 19.40 23.12 -18.58
CA ARG A 216 18.86 21.96 -17.87
C ARG A 216 17.91 22.34 -16.73
N GLN A 217 18.26 23.38 -15.97
CA GLN A 217 17.38 23.93 -14.94
C GLN A 217 16.05 24.37 -15.54
N LYS A 218 16.07 25.13 -16.64
CA LYS A 218 14.86 25.57 -17.31
C LYS A 218 13.99 24.40 -17.76
N TRP A 219 14.59 23.38 -18.37
CA TRP A 219 13.86 22.17 -18.76
C TRP A 219 13.19 21.49 -17.55
N ARG A 220 13.88 21.38 -16.42
CA ARG A 220 13.33 20.81 -15.18
C ARG A 220 12.19 21.66 -14.62
N LEU A 221 12.32 22.99 -14.64
CA LEU A 221 11.28 23.90 -14.16
C LEU A 221 10.03 23.85 -15.05
N CYS A 222 10.20 23.84 -16.39
CA CYS A 222 9.08 23.61 -17.31
C CYS A 222 8.39 22.28 -17.04
N GLU A 223 9.16 21.22 -16.80
CA GLU A 223 8.62 19.89 -16.51
C GLU A 223 7.80 19.86 -15.21
N ILE A 224 8.26 20.50 -14.14
CA ILE A 224 7.53 20.63 -12.87
C ILE A 224 6.28 21.53 -13.06
N GLY A 225 6.41 22.65 -13.77
CA GLY A 225 5.28 23.54 -14.05
C GLY A 225 4.19 22.87 -14.90
N LEU A 226 4.55 21.96 -15.81
CA LEU A 226 3.59 21.12 -16.53
C LEU A 226 2.90 20.11 -15.59
N GLU A 227 3.60 19.54 -14.61
CA GLU A 227 2.98 18.69 -13.58
C GLU A 227 1.96 19.47 -12.74
N ASP A 228 2.30 20.69 -12.31
CA ASP A 228 1.40 21.56 -11.55
C ASP A 228 0.16 21.97 -12.38
N TYR A 229 0.33 22.24 -13.68
CA TYR A 229 -0.80 22.50 -14.56
C TYR A 229 -1.64 21.24 -14.82
N ALA A 230 -1.02 20.06 -14.91
CA ALA A 230 -1.74 18.79 -15.03
C ALA A 230 -2.67 18.55 -13.82
N PHE A 231 -2.23 18.91 -12.61
CA PHE A 231 -3.08 18.86 -11.41
C PHE A 231 -4.35 19.71 -11.59
N ILE A 232 -4.21 20.93 -12.12
CA ILE A 232 -5.35 21.84 -12.36
C ILE A 232 -6.30 21.22 -13.39
N LEU A 233 -5.78 20.73 -14.52
CA LEU A 233 -6.60 20.14 -15.58
C LEU A 233 -7.36 18.88 -15.11
N LEU A 234 -6.67 17.98 -14.39
CA LEU A 234 -7.30 16.78 -13.82
C LEU A 234 -8.37 17.15 -12.78
N SER A 235 -8.13 18.18 -11.96
CA SER A 235 -9.13 18.68 -11.02
C SER A 235 -10.36 19.24 -11.74
N ARG A 236 -10.18 19.99 -12.84
CA ARG A 236 -11.28 20.49 -13.67
C ARG A 236 -12.07 19.34 -14.30
N PHE A 237 -11.37 18.32 -14.79
CA PHE A 237 -11.99 17.13 -15.39
C PHE A 237 -12.83 16.36 -14.37
N LEU A 238 -12.29 16.14 -13.17
CA LEU A 238 -13.01 15.48 -12.09
C LEU A 238 -14.29 16.25 -11.71
N ASN A 239 -14.20 17.57 -11.55
CA ASN A 239 -15.36 18.41 -11.23
C ASN A 239 -16.42 18.37 -12.34
N ALA A 240 -16.00 18.39 -13.61
CA ALA A 240 -16.92 18.26 -14.74
C ALA A 240 -17.61 16.88 -14.74
N LEU A 241 -16.86 15.80 -14.49
CA LEU A 241 -17.41 14.45 -14.39
C LEU A 241 -18.42 14.30 -13.24
N GLU A 242 -18.11 14.88 -12.07
CA GLU A 242 -19.04 14.93 -10.93
C GLU A 242 -20.32 15.72 -11.26
N ALA A 243 -20.21 16.82 -12.02
CA ALA A 243 -21.37 17.63 -12.42
C ALA A 243 -22.35 16.88 -13.32
N VAL A 244 -21.88 15.94 -14.16
CA VAL A 244 -22.76 15.10 -15.01
C VAL A 244 -23.42 13.94 -14.25
N GLY A 245 -23.13 13.78 -12.95
CA GLY A 245 -23.67 12.71 -12.09
C GLY A 245 -22.64 11.67 -11.64
N GLY A 246 -21.37 11.85 -12.01
CA GLY A 246 -20.23 11.09 -11.50
C GLY A 246 -20.40 9.56 -11.60
N ALA A 247 -20.24 8.88 -10.48
CA ALA A 247 -20.26 7.41 -10.44
C ALA A 247 -21.60 6.78 -10.82
N SER A 248 -22.73 7.43 -10.53
CA SER A 248 -24.06 6.91 -10.87
C SER A 248 -24.30 7.01 -12.38
N TRP A 249 -23.94 8.14 -12.98
CA TRP A 249 -24.04 8.34 -14.43
C TRP A 249 -23.22 7.33 -15.22
N LEU A 250 -21.99 7.06 -14.79
CA LEU A 250 -21.12 6.04 -15.42
C LEU A 250 -21.74 4.63 -15.35
N ALA A 251 -22.32 4.25 -14.22
CA ALA A 251 -22.94 2.94 -14.04
C ALA A 251 -24.19 2.77 -14.92
N GLU A 252 -25.07 3.78 -14.97
CA GLU A 252 -26.29 3.76 -15.80
C GLU A 252 -26.00 3.65 -17.30
N ASN A 253 -24.89 4.24 -17.77
CA ASN A 253 -24.50 4.15 -19.18
C ASN A 253 -24.02 2.74 -19.58
N VAL A 254 -23.38 2.01 -18.67
CA VAL A 254 -23.00 0.60 -18.90
C VAL A 254 -24.23 -0.28 -19.04
N ASP A 255 -25.27 -0.04 -18.23
CA ASP A 255 -26.56 -0.74 -18.34
C ASP A 255 -27.24 -0.50 -19.70
N LYS A 256 -27.01 0.68 -20.29
CA LYS A 256 -27.47 1.04 -21.64
C LYS A 256 -26.53 0.56 -22.76
N LYS A 257 -25.51 -0.26 -22.46
CA LYS A 257 -24.45 -0.73 -23.37
C LYS A 257 -23.61 0.38 -24.01
N ASN A 258 -23.57 1.57 -23.39
CA ASN A 258 -22.75 2.70 -23.84
C ASN A 258 -21.42 2.79 -23.07
N VAL A 259 -20.44 2.00 -23.50
CA VAL A 259 -19.09 1.96 -22.90
C VAL A 259 -18.27 3.21 -23.24
N GLY A 260 -18.66 3.96 -24.27
CA GLY A 260 -17.96 5.18 -24.68
C GLY A 260 -17.84 6.22 -23.56
N SER A 261 -18.83 6.25 -22.66
CA SER A 261 -18.82 7.10 -21.45
C SER A 261 -17.64 6.87 -20.49
N TRP A 262 -17.02 5.69 -20.52
CA TRP A 262 -15.85 5.34 -19.71
C TRP A 262 -14.52 5.64 -20.39
N SER A 263 -14.52 5.93 -21.69
CA SER A 263 -13.30 6.16 -22.47
C SER A 263 -12.49 7.33 -21.93
N ASP A 264 -13.13 8.50 -21.76
CA ASP A 264 -12.41 9.70 -21.30
C ASP A 264 -11.99 9.59 -19.83
N PRO A 265 -12.83 9.10 -18.88
CA PRO A 265 -12.38 8.89 -17.50
C PRO A 265 -11.22 7.88 -17.36
N ILE A 266 -11.26 6.76 -18.10
CA ILE A 266 -10.14 5.80 -18.10
C ILE A 266 -8.90 6.45 -18.70
N ARG A 267 -9.03 7.17 -19.81
CA ARG A 267 -7.90 7.86 -20.45
C ARG A 267 -7.30 8.95 -19.55
N ALA A 268 -8.14 9.72 -18.86
CA ALA A 268 -7.69 10.71 -17.88
C ALA A 268 -6.93 10.04 -16.72
N LEU A 269 -7.39 8.86 -16.26
CA LEU A 269 -6.68 8.09 -15.24
C LEU A 269 -5.32 7.57 -15.75
N VAL A 270 -5.28 7.01 -16.96
CA VAL A 270 -4.04 6.56 -17.61
C VAL A 270 -3.04 7.71 -17.71
N ILE A 271 -3.49 8.90 -18.13
CA ILE A 271 -2.63 10.08 -18.19
C ILE A 271 -2.18 10.48 -16.78
N GLY A 272 -3.07 10.49 -15.79
CA GLY A 272 -2.70 10.77 -14.39
C GLY A 272 -1.63 9.83 -13.84
N ILE A 273 -1.75 8.52 -14.10
CA ILE A 273 -0.75 7.52 -13.72
C ILE A 273 0.56 7.74 -14.49
N HIS A 274 0.50 8.07 -15.78
CA HIS A 274 1.68 8.44 -16.55
C HIS A 274 2.36 9.71 -16.00
N GLN A 275 1.60 10.71 -15.54
CA GLN A 275 2.16 11.89 -14.90
C GLN A 275 2.91 11.53 -13.61
N VAL A 276 2.39 10.60 -12.81
CA VAL A 276 3.09 10.07 -11.62
C VAL A 276 4.36 9.31 -12.02
N ALA A 277 4.32 8.54 -13.11
CA ALA A 277 5.47 7.82 -13.66
C ALA A 277 6.58 8.77 -14.14
N LEU A 278 6.21 9.86 -14.84
CA LEU A 278 7.12 10.91 -15.31
C LEU A 278 7.80 11.65 -14.14
N SER A 279 7.16 11.67 -12.98
CA SER A 279 7.74 12.17 -11.73
C SER A 279 8.73 11.20 -11.07
N GLY A 280 8.94 10.00 -11.66
CA GLY A 280 9.92 9.00 -11.22
C GLY A 280 9.42 8.03 -10.15
N TRP A 281 8.10 7.97 -9.91
CA TRP A 281 7.52 7.05 -8.93
C TRP A 281 7.15 5.71 -9.57
N LYS A 282 7.76 4.61 -9.10
CA LYS A 282 7.48 3.21 -9.49
C LYS A 282 7.12 3.04 -10.99
N LEU A 283 8.07 3.34 -11.87
CA LEU A 283 7.86 3.41 -13.33
C LEU A 283 7.22 2.14 -13.92
N GLU A 284 7.71 0.95 -13.56
CA GLU A 284 7.21 -0.31 -14.10
C GLU A 284 5.77 -0.61 -13.67
N GLU A 285 5.43 -0.29 -12.41
CA GLU A 285 4.07 -0.44 -11.89
C GLU A 285 3.10 0.51 -12.59
N CYS A 286 3.49 1.78 -12.74
CA CYS A 286 2.68 2.76 -13.47
C CYS A 286 2.45 2.34 -14.94
N ARG A 287 3.48 1.79 -15.59
CA ARG A 287 3.39 1.28 -16.96
C ARG A 287 2.46 0.07 -17.05
N ALA A 288 2.56 -0.88 -16.11
CA ALA A 288 1.69 -2.05 -16.06
C ALA A 288 0.21 -1.65 -15.91
N ILE A 289 -0.10 -0.79 -14.93
CA ILE A 289 -1.46 -0.31 -14.69
C ILE A 289 -1.98 0.48 -15.92
N GLY A 290 -1.16 1.35 -16.51
CA GLY A 290 -1.54 2.11 -17.71
C GLY A 290 -1.89 1.21 -18.89
N ASN A 291 -1.09 0.17 -19.14
CA ASN A 291 -1.33 -0.80 -20.21
C ASN A 291 -2.59 -1.64 -19.96
N GLU A 292 -2.82 -2.07 -18.72
CA GLU A 292 -4.04 -2.80 -18.33
C GLU A 292 -5.29 -1.94 -18.57
N LEU A 293 -5.29 -0.69 -18.10
CA LEU A 293 -6.41 0.23 -18.28
C LEU A 293 -6.72 0.49 -19.77
N LEU A 294 -5.69 0.66 -20.61
CA LEU A 294 -5.86 0.80 -22.06
C LEU A 294 -6.43 -0.47 -22.69
N ALA A 295 -5.95 -1.65 -22.28
CA ALA A 295 -6.48 -2.92 -22.75
C ALA A 295 -7.97 -3.09 -22.37
N TRP A 296 -8.36 -2.69 -21.15
CA TRP A 296 -9.76 -2.73 -20.70
C TRP A 296 -10.65 -1.69 -21.38
N GLN A 297 -10.08 -0.56 -21.80
CA GLN A 297 -10.75 0.43 -22.63
C GLN A 297 -11.04 -0.11 -24.04
N GLU A 298 -10.04 -0.75 -24.69
CA GLU A 298 -10.17 -1.27 -26.06
C GLU A 298 -11.08 -2.49 -26.15
N ARG A 299 -10.99 -3.41 -25.18
CA ARG A 299 -11.75 -4.67 -25.16
C ARG A 299 -13.23 -4.48 -24.81
N GLY A 300 -13.58 -3.39 -24.11
CA GLY A 300 -14.96 -3.02 -23.76
C GLY A 300 -15.77 -4.14 -23.09
N LEU A 301 -17.09 -4.15 -23.28
CA LEU A 301 -18.02 -5.19 -22.78
C LEU A 301 -18.12 -6.43 -23.70
N ILE A 302 -17.22 -6.58 -24.68
CA ILE A 302 -17.35 -7.55 -25.77
C ILE A 302 -16.79 -8.92 -25.38
N GLU A 303 -15.81 -8.97 -24.47
CA GLU A 303 -15.22 -10.22 -24.01
C GLU A 303 -16.16 -10.95 -23.03
N THR A 304 -16.44 -12.21 -23.34
CA THR A 304 -17.05 -13.19 -22.43
C THR A 304 -16.00 -14.23 -22.10
N GLU A 305 -15.87 -14.62 -20.83
CA GLU A 305 -15.04 -15.76 -20.42
C GLU A 305 -15.98 -16.92 -20.07
N GLY A 306 -15.99 -17.95 -20.91
CA GLY A 306 -16.89 -19.10 -20.74
C GLY A 306 -18.36 -18.71 -20.84
N SER A 307 -19.13 -18.97 -19.78
CA SER A 307 -20.56 -18.64 -19.66
C SER A 307 -20.82 -17.33 -18.92
N GLU A 308 -19.79 -16.58 -18.54
CA GLU A 308 -19.93 -15.36 -17.74
C GLU A 308 -20.32 -14.14 -18.57
N ASP A 309 -21.17 -13.29 -17.99
CA ASP A 309 -21.58 -12.02 -18.60
C ASP A 309 -20.37 -11.08 -18.76
N GLY A 310 -20.13 -10.64 -19.99
CA GLY A 310 -18.98 -9.78 -20.32
C GLY A 310 -18.95 -8.48 -19.53
N LYS A 311 -20.12 -7.98 -19.10
CA LYS A 311 -20.21 -6.83 -18.18
C LYS A 311 -19.58 -7.12 -16.81
N THR A 312 -19.82 -8.31 -16.27
CA THR A 312 -19.31 -8.72 -14.96
C THR A 312 -17.81 -8.93 -15.03
N VAL A 313 -17.33 -9.66 -16.05
CA VAL A 313 -15.90 -9.91 -16.25
C VAL A 313 -15.12 -8.60 -16.44
N TRP A 314 -15.60 -7.73 -17.32
CA TRP A 314 -14.99 -6.41 -17.55
C TRP A 314 -14.97 -5.57 -16.27
N GLY A 315 -16.09 -5.51 -15.52
CA GLY A 315 -16.18 -4.77 -14.28
C GLY A 315 -15.23 -5.30 -13.20
N LEU A 316 -15.07 -6.62 -13.06
CA LEU A 316 -14.16 -7.21 -12.07
C LEU A 316 -12.68 -6.97 -12.43
N ARG A 317 -12.31 -7.04 -13.72
CA ARG A 317 -10.94 -6.71 -14.17
C ARG A 317 -10.62 -5.24 -13.96
N LEU A 318 -11.54 -4.36 -14.33
CA LEU A 318 -11.38 -2.93 -14.12
C LEU A 318 -11.28 -2.61 -12.62
N LYS A 319 -12.10 -3.25 -11.76
CA LYS A 319 -11.97 -3.13 -10.30
C LYS A 319 -10.55 -3.50 -9.84
N ALA A 320 -10.05 -4.66 -10.26
CA ALA A 320 -8.72 -5.14 -9.87
C ALA A 320 -7.61 -4.13 -10.24
N THR A 321 -7.58 -3.63 -11.48
CA THR A 321 -6.60 -2.63 -11.92
C THR A 321 -6.77 -1.29 -11.18
N LEU A 322 -8.00 -0.86 -10.89
CA LEU A 322 -8.27 0.37 -10.14
C LEU A 322 -7.85 0.28 -8.67
N ASP A 323 -8.06 -0.86 -8.01
CA ASP A 323 -7.59 -1.11 -6.64
C ASP A 323 -6.06 -1.07 -6.58
N ARG A 324 -5.39 -1.62 -7.60
CA ARG A 324 -3.93 -1.53 -7.78
C ARG A 324 -3.46 -0.09 -7.96
N ALA A 325 -4.15 0.69 -8.79
CA ALA A 325 -3.90 2.12 -8.96
C ALA A 325 -4.11 2.92 -7.65
N LYS A 326 -5.16 2.63 -6.88
CA LYS A 326 -5.40 3.28 -5.58
C LYS A 326 -4.25 3.00 -4.61
N ARG A 327 -3.79 1.74 -4.50
CA ARG A 327 -2.63 1.38 -3.67
C ARG A 327 -1.36 2.11 -4.07
N LEU A 328 -1.07 2.23 -5.37
CA LEU A 328 0.07 3.02 -5.87
C LEU A 328 0.04 4.47 -5.33
N THR A 329 -1.15 5.08 -5.25
CA THR A 329 -1.31 6.45 -4.70
C THR A 329 -1.17 6.52 -3.18
N GLU A 330 -1.61 5.49 -2.47
CA GLU A 330 -1.48 5.38 -1.02
C GLU A 330 -0.02 5.22 -0.60
N GLU A 331 0.75 4.39 -1.32
CA GLU A 331 2.18 4.20 -1.07
C GLU A 331 3.00 5.48 -1.31
N TYR A 332 2.65 6.25 -2.34
CA TYR A 332 3.26 7.56 -2.58
C TYR A 332 3.02 8.50 -1.39
N SER A 333 1.77 8.56 -0.93
CA SER A 333 1.38 9.38 0.21
C SER A 333 2.06 8.94 1.50
N GLU A 334 2.14 7.63 1.73
CA GLU A 334 2.83 7.02 2.87
C GLU A 334 4.33 7.34 2.86
N ALA A 335 4.99 7.32 1.70
CA ALA A 335 6.39 7.72 1.57
C ALA A 335 6.60 9.19 1.96
N LEU A 336 5.73 10.12 1.53
CA LEU A 336 5.81 11.53 1.95
C LEU A 336 5.57 11.71 3.45
N LEU A 337 4.63 10.96 4.04
CA LEU A 337 4.35 10.97 5.47
C LEU A 337 5.49 10.35 6.31
N GLN A 338 6.36 9.54 5.72
CA GLN A 338 7.58 9.06 6.38
C GLN A 338 8.71 10.10 6.34
N ILE A 339 8.75 10.95 5.31
CA ILE A 339 9.84 11.91 5.10
C ILE A 339 9.61 13.23 5.83
N PHE A 340 8.42 13.82 5.67
CA PHE A 340 8.20 15.23 6.03
C PHE A 340 7.89 15.47 7.52
N PRO A 341 6.97 14.74 8.19
CA PRO A 341 6.47 15.15 9.51
C PRO A 341 7.55 15.39 10.56
N GLN A 342 8.52 14.48 10.70
CA GLN A 342 9.59 14.62 11.70
C GLN A 342 10.50 15.80 11.39
N ASN A 343 10.92 15.96 10.13
CA ASN A 343 11.83 17.02 9.70
C ASN A 343 11.16 18.41 9.79
N VAL A 344 9.90 18.51 9.36
CA VAL A 344 9.12 19.75 9.40
C VAL A 344 8.81 20.15 10.83
N GLN A 345 8.59 19.20 11.75
CA GLN A 345 8.41 19.51 13.17
C GLN A 345 9.68 20.09 13.81
N LEU A 346 10.85 19.52 13.50
CA LEU A 346 12.13 20.04 13.99
C LEU A 346 12.41 21.46 13.48
N LEU A 347 12.23 21.67 12.18
CA LEU A 347 12.46 22.99 11.55
C LEU A 347 11.41 24.01 12.01
N GLY A 348 10.14 23.64 12.05
CA GLY A 348 9.05 24.51 12.49
C GLY A 348 9.26 25.02 13.92
N LYS A 349 9.75 24.16 14.82
CA LYS A 349 10.12 24.56 16.19
C LYS A 349 11.33 25.52 16.21
N ALA A 350 12.33 25.29 15.37
CA ALA A 350 13.52 26.14 15.28
C ALA A 350 13.20 27.54 14.73
N PHE A 351 12.30 27.63 13.75
CA PHE A 351 11.91 28.88 13.09
C PHE A 351 10.69 29.58 13.72
N GLY A 352 10.10 29.01 14.77
CA GLY A 352 8.93 29.59 15.45
C GLY A 352 7.65 29.58 14.59
N ILE A 353 7.50 28.61 13.69
CA ILE A 353 6.31 28.46 12.84
C ILE A 353 5.14 27.92 13.68
N PRO A 354 3.91 28.44 13.50
CA PRO A 354 2.72 27.93 14.18
C PRO A 354 2.54 26.41 14.05
N GLU A 355 2.23 25.75 15.16
CA GLU A 355 2.16 24.27 15.26
C GLU A 355 1.09 23.67 14.33
N ASN A 356 -0.01 24.40 14.09
CA ASN A 356 -1.04 23.99 13.13
C ASN A 356 -0.48 23.86 11.71
N SER A 357 0.28 24.85 11.23
CA SER A 357 0.90 24.84 9.89
C SER A 357 1.91 23.70 9.75
N VAL A 358 2.69 23.44 10.80
CA VAL A 358 3.66 22.34 10.86
C VAL A 358 2.95 20.98 10.75
N ARG A 359 1.87 20.80 11.51
CA ARG A 359 1.13 19.53 11.55
C ARG A 359 0.44 19.21 10.22
N THR A 360 -0.06 20.20 9.51
CA THR A 360 -0.79 20.00 8.24
C THR A 360 0.10 20.05 6.99
N TYR A 361 1.39 20.35 7.12
CA TYR A 361 2.29 20.55 5.98
C TYR A 361 2.35 19.33 5.05
N ALA A 362 2.66 18.15 5.57
CA ALA A 362 2.79 16.95 4.76
C ALA A 362 1.47 16.59 4.03
N GLU A 363 0.34 16.82 4.69
CA GLU A 363 -0.98 16.60 4.10
C GLU A 363 -1.29 17.63 3.01
N ALA A 364 -0.95 18.90 3.22
CA ALA A 364 -1.10 19.95 2.21
C ALA A 364 -0.26 19.65 0.96
N GLU A 365 0.98 19.18 1.13
CA GLU A 365 1.86 18.77 0.04
C GLU A 365 1.27 17.61 -0.78
N ILE A 366 0.69 16.61 -0.11
CA ILE A 366 0.01 15.50 -0.78
C ILE A 366 -1.19 16.02 -1.58
N ARG A 367 -2.03 16.87 -0.97
CA ARG A 367 -3.24 17.42 -1.61
C ARG A 367 -2.96 18.33 -2.80
N ALA A 368 -1.79 18.96 -2.84
CA ALA A 368 -1.37 19.83 -3.93
C ALA A 368 -0.78 19.06 -5.14
N GLY A 369 -0.46 17.77 -4.98
CA GLY A 369 0.16 16.97 -6.04
C GLY A 369 -0.85 16.28 -6.97
N VAL A 370 -0.41 15.97 -8.20
CA VAL A 370 -1.18 15.18 -9.18
C VAL A 370 -1.68 13.86 -8.58
N ILE A 371 -0.90 13.26 -7.67
CA ILE A 371 -1.25 12.01 -6.98
C ILE A 371 -2.62 12.07 -6.29
N PHE A 372 -3.00 13.23 -5.75
CA PHE A 372 -4.28 13.41 -5.09
C PHE A 372 -5.45 13.36 -6.07
N GLN A 373 -5.28 13.95 -7.26
CA GLN A 373 -6.30 13.91 -8.31
C GLN A 373 -6.44 12.50 -8.89
N VAL A 374 -5.32 11.78 -9.06
CA VAL A 374 -5.33 10.36 -9.45
C VAL A 374 -6.08 9.51 -8.44
N SER A 375 -5.79 9.69 -7.14
CA SER A 375 -6.47 8.97 -6.06
C SER A 375 -7.98 9.24 -6.02
N LYS A 376 -8.40 10.49 -6.22
CA LYS A 376 -9.81 10.88 -6.33
C LYS A 376 -10.49 10.23 -7.53
N LEU A 377 -9.84 10.25 -8.69
CA LEU A 377 -10.38 9.64 -9.91
C LEU A 377 -10.51 8.12 -9.76
N CYS A 378 -9.51 7.44 -9.18
CA CYS A 378 -9.61 6.02 -8.81
C CYS A 378 -10.82 5.75 -7.91
N THR A 379 -11.02 6.58 -6.88
CA THR A 379 -12.13 6.42 -5.92
C THR A 379 -13.50 6.57 -6.60
N LEU A 380 -13.65 7.56 -7.48
CA LEU A 380 -14.86 7.77 -8.26
C LEU A 380 -15.13 6.57 -9.20
N LEU A 381 -14.11 6.12 -9.92
CA LEU A 381 -14.23 4.98 -10.85
C LEU A 381 -14.51 3.66 -10.11
N LEU A 382 -13.87 3.41 -8.97
CA LEU A 382 -14.17 2.25 -8.12
C LEU A 382 -15.62 2.27 -7.66
N LYS A 383 -16.14 3.43 -7.26
CA LYS A 383 -17.57 3.59 -6.91
C LYS A 383 -18.48 3.28 -8.09
N ALA A 384 -18.13 3.76 -9.29
CA ALA A 384 -18.88 3.49 -10.52
C ALA A 384 -18.86 2.00 -10.92
N VAL A 385 -17.71 1.33 -10.77
CA VAL A 385 -17.58 -0.11 -11.06
C VAL A 385 -18.39 -0.94 -10.06
N ARG A 386 -18.36 -0.59 -8.76
CA ARG A 386 -19.17 -1.25 -7.73
C ARG A 386 -20.66 -1.13 -8.02
N ASN A 387 -21.13 0.05 -8.41
CA ASN A 387 -22.52 0.28 -8.83
C ASN A 387 -22.88 -0.58 -10.05
N THR A 388 -21.99 -0.62 -11.06
CA THR A 388 -22.15 -1.43 -12.29
C THR A 388 -22.30 -2.92 -11.97
N LEU A 389 -21.52 -3.43 -11.02
CA LEU A 389 -21.56 -4.82 -10.55
C LEU A 389 -22.71 -5.11 -9.58
N GLY A 390 -23.47 -4.11 -9.15
CA GLY A 390 -24.51 -4.23 -8.13
C GLY A 390 -23.96 -4.52 -6.72
N SER A 391 -22.67 -4.27 -6.49
CA SER A 391 -22.04 -4.44 -5.18
C SER A 391 -22.41 -3.30 -4.26
N GLN A 392 -22.74 -3.61 -3.01
CA GLN A 392 -22.97 -2.60 -1.97
C GLN A 392 -21.67 -2.17 -1.27
N GLY A 393 -20.47 -2.48 -1.79
CA GLY A 393 -19.21 -2.03 -1.18
C GLY A 393 -18.90 -2.65 0.21
N TRP A 394 -19.60 -3.73 0.54
CA TRP A 394 -19.31 -4.60 1.67
C TRP A 394 -18.79 -5.93 1.11
N ASP A 395 -17.79 -6.52 1.76
CA ASP A 395 -17.42 -7.90 1.51
C ASP A 395 -17.54 -8.75 2.79
N VAL A 396 -18.38 -9.79 2.74
CA VAL A 396 -18.77 -10.56 3.92
C VAL A 396 -17.91 -11.82 3.97
N LEU A 397 -16.94 -11.84 4.89
CA LEU A 397 -16.06 -13.00 5.08
C LEU A 397 -16.72 -14.07 5.95
N VAL A 398 -17.45 -13.63 6.99
CA VAL A 398 -18.20 -14.50 7.90
C VAL A 398 -19.61 -13.94 8.08
N PRO A 399 -20.62 -14.55 7.45
CA PRO A 399 -22.00 -14.10 7.56
C PRO A 399 -22.59 -14.42 8.93
N GLY A 400 -23.57 -13.63 9.35
CA GLY A 400 -24.30 -13.81 10.61
C GLY A 400 -24.83 -12.51 11.19
N ASP A 401 -25.41 -12.65 12.38
CA ASP A 401 -25.93 -11.53 13.18
C ASP A 401 -24.98 -11.22 14.32
N ALA A 402 -24.59 -9.95 14.46
CA ALA A 402 -23.83 -9.47 15.61
C ALA A 402 -24.51 -8.27 16.25
N PHE A 403 -24.39 -8.17 17.57
CA PHE A 403 -25.00 -7.13 18.38
C PHE A 403 -23.99 -6.65 19.40
N GLY A 404 -23.72 -5.34 19.44
CA GLY A 404 -22.78 -4.81 20.40
C GLY A 404 -22.56 -3.31 20.28
N THR A 405 -21.77 -2.77 21.20
CA THR A 405 -21.30 -1.38 21.13
C THR A 405 -20.20 -1.30 20.10
N LEU A 406 -20.32 -0.36 19.15
CA LEU A 406 -19.34 -0.16 18.11
C LEU A 406 -18.14 0.61 18.65
N ILE A 407 -16.94 0.03 18.56
CA ILE A 407 -15.71 0.63 19.09
C ILE A 407 -14.66 0.66 17.99
N GLN A 408 -14.13 1.84 17.69
CA GLN A 408 -12.99 1.98 16.78
C GLN A 408 -11.67 1.81 17.53
N LYS A 409 -10.89 0.77 17.18
CA LYS A 409 -9.53 0.58 17.70
C LYS A 409 -8.69 -0.22 16.69
N ALA A 410 -7.37 -0.04 16.72
CA ALA A 410 -6.47 -0.91 15.98
C ALA A 410 -6.50 -2.33 16.56
N LEU A 411 -6.50 -3.34 15.69
CA LEU A 411 -6.13 -4.71 16.05
C LEU A 411 -4.61 -4.69 16.22
N SER A 412 -4.13 -4.48 17.45
CA SER A 412 -2.70 -4.52 17.75
C SER A 412 -2.34 -5.86 18.37
N ARG A 413 -1.14 -6.38 18.06
CA ARG A 413 -0.60 -7.64 18.60
C ARG A 413 -0.60 -7.70 20.14
N ASP A 414 -0.65 -6.55 20.81
CA ASP A 414 -0.27 -6.42 22.22
C ASP A 414 -1.36 -5.87 23.16
N GLN A 415 -2.57 -5.54 22.67
CA GLN A 415 -3.57 -4.85 23.51
C GLN A 415 -4.87 -5.63 23.71
N CYS A 416 -5.04 -6.18 24.90
CA CYS A 416 -6.28 -6.77 25.38
C CYS A 416 -7.27 -5.65 25.80
N LEU A 417 -8.52 -5.61 25.30
CA LEU A 417 -9.53 -4.65 25.79
C LEU A 417 -10.05 -5.13 27.15
N GLN A 418 -9.28 -4.92 28.21
CA GLN A 418 -9.70 -5.31 29.56
C GLN A 418 -10.82 -4.43 30.16
N SER A 419 -11.35 -3.44 29.43
CA SER A 419 -12.18 -2.37 30.02
C SER A 419 -13.62 -2.23 29.51
N VAL A 420 -14.12 -3.12 28.64
CA VAL A 420 -15.49 -2.98 28.09
C VAL A 420 -16.38 -4.13 28.54
N MET A 421 -17.33 -3.83 29.43
CA MET A 421 -18.38 -4.78 29.85
C MET A 421 -19.51 -4.81 28.82
N GLY A 422 -19.79 -5.98 28.25
CA GLY A 422 -20.88 -6.20 27.28
C GLY A 422 -20.37 -6.47 25.86
N PRO A 423 -21.25 -6.89 24.94
CA PRO A 423 -20.85 -7.31 23.61
C PRO A 423 -20.38 -6.12 22.76
N VAL A 424 -19.32 -6.33 21.99
CA VAL A 424 -18.62 -5.30 21.20
C VAL A 424 -18.61 -5.67 19.72
N ILE A 425 -18.72 -4.66 18.86
CA ILE A 425 -18.43 -4.75 17.43
C ILE A 425 -17.21 -3.87 17.17
N LEU A 426 -16.11 -4.47 16.72
CA LEU A 426 -14.84 -3.79 16.55
C LEU A 426 -14.76 -3.18 15.14
N VAL A 427 -14.40 -1.90 15.05
CA VAL A 427 -14.08 -1.25 13.77
C VAL A 427 -12.59 -1.03 13.68
N VAL A 428 -11.97 -1.64 12.67
CA VAL A 428 -10.53 -1.66 12.48
C VAL A 428 -10.19 -1.01 11.16
N ASN A 429 -9.22 -0.08 11.19
CA ASN A 429 -8.82 0.63 9.97
C ASN A 429 -7.96 -0.25 9.05
N LYS A 430 -7.01 -1.01 9.62
CA LYS A 430 -6.07 -1.87 8.91
C LYS A 430 -5.76 -3.12 9.72
N ALA A 431 -5.51 -4.23 9.05
CA ALA A 431 -5.07 -5.48 9.65
C ALA A 431 -4.08 -6.19 8.72
N ASP A 432 -3.02 -6.76 9.29
CA ASP A 432 -1.95 -7.47 8.58
C ASP A 432 -2.28 -8.97 8.39
N GLY A 433 -3.36 -9.47 9.03
CA GLY A 433 -3.83 -10.86 8.94
C GLY A 433 -3.29 -11.76 10.05
N ASP A 434 -2.29 -11.30 10.79
CA ASP A 434 -1.68 -12.04 11.91
C ASP A 434 -2.40 -11.82 13.25
N GLU A 435 -3.36 -10.90 13.31
CA GLU A 435 -4.02 -10.53 14.55
C GLU A 435 -5.05 -11.57 15.03
N GLU A 436 -5.35 -11.55 16.32
CA GLU A 436 -6.38 -12.41 16.91
C GLU A 436 -7.67 -11.61 17.10
N VAL A 437 -8.79 -12.17 16.66
CA VAL A 437 -10.11 -11.51 16.76
C VAL A 437 -10.59 -11.45 18.21
N THR A 438 -10.32 -12.50 18.99
CA THR A 438 -10.74 -12.64 20.40
C THR A 438 -9.74 -12.12 21.44
N SER A 439 -8.48 -11.85 21.08
CA SER A 439 -7.47 -11.31 22.02
C SER A 439 -7.79 -9.87 22.45
N ALA A 440 -8.58 -9.15 21.65
CA ALA A 440 -9.16 -7.88 22.03
C ALA A 440 -10.30 -8.05 23.08
N GLY A 441 -10.82 -9.24 23.35
CA GLY A 441 -11.71 -9.54 24.47
C GLY A 441 -12.79 -10.58 24.13
N ALA A 442 -13.14 -11.45 25.07
CA ALA A 442 -14.14 -12.52 24.89
C ALA A 442 -15.57 -12.04 24.54
N ASN A 443 -15.82 -10.73 24.58
CA ASN A 443 -17.11 -10.10 24.28
C ASN A 443 -17.24 -9.62 22.83
N ILE A 444 -16.27 -9.88 21.95
CA ILE A 444 -16.34 -9.44 20.55
C ILE A 444 -17.31 -10.34 19.77
N THR A 445 -18.37 -9.72 19.26
CA THR A 445 -19.42 -10.41 18.49
C THR A 445 -19.28 -10.20 16.98
N GLY A 446 -18.58 -9.14 16.57
CA GLY A 446 -18.33 -8.86 15.16
C GLY A 446 -17.16 -7.91 14.92
N VAL A 447 -16.60 -7.96 13.71
CA VAL A 447 -15.50 -7.12 13.23
C VAL A 447 -15.88 -6.49 11.88
N ILE A 448 -15.67 -5.17 11.79
CA ILE A 448 -15.75 -4.39 10.55
C ILE A 448 -14.35 -3.88 10.22
N LEU A 449 -13.73 -4.46 9.20
CA LEU A 449 -12.41 -4.05 8.71
C LEU A 449 -12.58 -3.06 7.54
N LEU A 450 -11.97 -1.88 7.63
CA LEU A 450 -12.05 -0.84 6.59
C LEU A 450 -10.97 -1.01 5.50
N GLN A 451 -10.61 -2.26 5.24
CA GLN A 451 -9.60 -2.70 4.28
C GLN A 451 -10.08 -4.04 3.68
N GLU A 452 -9.74 -4.30 2.42
CA GLU A 452 -9.92 -5.62 1.82
C GLU A 452 -9.05 -6.66 2.52
N LEU A 453 -9.56 -7.89 2.59
CA LEU A 453 -8.86 -9.02 3.17
C LEU A 453 -9.23 -10.28 2.37
N PRO A 454 -8.27 -11.12 1.95
CA PRO A 454 -8.56 -12.39 1.32
C PRO A 454 -9.50 -13.22 2.19
N HIS A 455 -10.49 -13.88 1.58
CA HIS A 455 -11.46 -14.65 2.35
C HIS A 455 -10.78 -15.82 3.06
N LEU A 456 -9.68 -16.31 2.52
CA LEU A 456 -8.91 -17.43 3.08
C LEU A 456 -7.65 -17.00 3.82
N SER A 457 -7.50 -15.69 4.08
CA SER A 457 -6.47 -15.16 4.98
C SER A 457 -6.56 -15.83 6.36
N HIS A 458 -5.44 -15.88 7.08
CA HIS A 458 -5.43 -16.39 8.45
C HIS A 458 -6.54 -15.75 9.29
N LEU A 459 -6.63 -14.41 9.30
CA LEU A 459 -7.64 -13.67 10.05
C LEU A 459 -9.09 -14.04 9.65
N GLY A 460 -9.38 -14.20 8.36
CA GLY A 460 -10.69 -14.67 7.88
C GLY A 460 -11.01 -16.09 8.36
N VAL A 461 -10.02 -17.00 8.32
CA VAL A 461 -10.17 -18.37 8.84
C VAL A 461 -10.38 -18.38 10.36
N ARG A 462 -9.62 -17.58 11.13
CA ARG A 462 -9.78 -17.48 12.59
C ARG A 462 -11.19 -17.01 12.94
N ALA A 463 -11.66 -15.95 12.28
CA ALA A 463 -13.01 -15.41 12.50
C ALA A 463 -14.11 -16.46 12.28
N ARG A 464 -13.97 -17.33 11.26
CA ARG A 464 -14.91 -18.45 11.02
C ARG A 464 -14.86 -19.50 12.12
N GLN A 465 -13.66 -19.90 12.55
CA GLN A 465 -13.48 -20.89 13.61
C GLN A 465 -14.08 -20.40 14.94
N GLU A 466 -13.92 -19.11 15.23
CA GLU A 466 -14.46 -18.44 16.42
C GLU A 466 -15.95 -18.04 16.28
N LYS A 467 -16.53 -18.18 15.07
CA LYS A 467 -17.90 -17.79 14.72
C LYS A 467 -18.19 -16.30 14.98
N VAL A 468 -17.20 -15.45 14.74
CA VAL A 468 -17.34 -13.99 14.83
C VAL A 468 -17.75 -13.45 13.46
N VAL A 469 -18.80 -12.63 13.42
CA VAL A 469 -19.24 -11.98 12.18
C VAL A 469 -18.13 -11.06 11.68
N PHE A 470 -17.69 -11.23 10.44
CA PHE A 470 -16.55 -10.49 9.88
C PHE A 470 -16.91 -9.93 8.52
N VAL A 471 -16.83 -8.61 8.41
CA VAL A 471 -17.16 -7.87 7.19
C VAL A 471 -16.05 -6.87 6.89
N THR A 472 -15.67 -6.77 5.62
CA THR A 472 -14.77 -5.74 5.11
C THR A 472 -15.57 -4.66 4.38
N CYS A 473 -15.05 -3.44 4.38
CA CYS A 473 -15.67 -2.29 3.70
C CYS A 473 -14.64 -1.61 2.80
N GLU A 474 -14.98 -1.52 1.52
CA GLU A 474 -14.19 -0.87 0.48
C GLU A 474 -14.66 0.57 0.18
N ASP A 475 -15.85 0.92 0.69
CA ASP A 475 -16.49 2.19 0.39
C ASP A 475 -16.15 3.26 1.43
N ASP A 476 -15.42 4.28 1.01
CA ASP A 476 -15.00 5.39 1.87
C ASP A 476 -16.21 6.12 2.51
N ASP A 477 -17.33 6.28 1.79
CA ASP A 477 -18.54 6.92 2.30
C ASP A 477 -19.16 6.09 3.43
N LYS A 478 -19.24 4.77 3.22
CA LYS A 478 -19.77 3.84 4.23
C LYS A 478 -18.84 3.72 5.42
N SER A 479 -17.53 3.74 5.18
CA SER A 479 -16.52 3.78 6.24
C SER A 479 -16.70 5.01 7.13
N ALA A 480 -17.00 6.18 6.53
CA ALA A 480 -17.26 7.42 7.25
C ALA A 480 -18.55 7.33 8.07
N ASP A 481 -19.61 6.72 7.51
CA ASP A 481 -20.86 6.49 8.23
C ASP A 481 -20.72 5.53 9.41
N VAL A 482 -19.91 4.49 9.27
CA VAL A 482 -19.55 3.59 10.38
C VAL A 482 -18.76 4.33 11.45
N LYS A 483 -17.80 5.20 11.08
CA LYS A 483 -17.05 6.02 12.05
C LYS A 483 -17.97 6.95 12.85
N LYS A 484 -19.06 7.47 12.26
CA LYS A 484 -20.08 8.28 12.97
C LYS A 484 -20.91 7.47 13.99
N LEU A 485 -20.85 6.15 13.95
CA LEU A 485 -21.53 5.23 14.88
C LEU A 485 -20.67 4.87 16.09
N ASN A 486 -19.43 5.36 16.19
CA ASN A 486 -18.53 5.03 17.29
C ASN A 486 -19.17 5.32 18.66
N GLY A 487 -19.07 4.36 19.57
CA GLY A 487 -19.67 4.39 20.91
C GLY A 487 -21.16 4.06 20.98
N LYS A 488 -21.84 3.75 19.87
CA LYS A 488 -23.28 3.45 19.84
C LYS A 488 -23.54 1.94 19.81
N LEU A 489 -24.65 1.53 20.42
CA LEU A 489 -25.16 0.16 20.36
C LEU A 489 -25.81 -0.09 18.99
N VAL A 490 -25.35 -1.11 18.29
CA VAL A 490 -25.83 -1.46 16.94
C VAL A 490 -26.04 -2.97 16.80
N ARG A 491 -26.99 -3.36 15.96
CA ARG A 491 -27.11 -4.72 15.42
C ARG A 491 -26.71 -4.68 13.95
N ILE A 492 -25.81 -5.57 13.56
CA ILE A 492 -25.41 -5.81 12.18
C ILE A 492 -25.91 -7.18 11.73
N GLU A 493 -26.51 -7.22 10.55
CA GLU A 493 -26.91 -8.44 9.85
C GLU A 493 -26.10 -8.51 8.56
N ALA A 494 -25.18 -9.48 8.50
CA ALA A 494 -24.28 -9.70 7.37
C ALA A 494 -24.73 -10.94 6.59
N SER A 495 -25.13 -10.75 5.34
CA SER A 495 -25.56 -11.83 4.46
C SER A 495 -24.78 -11.84 3.16
N SER A 496 -24.39 -13.05 2.73
CA SER A 496 -23.74 -13.34 1.45
C SER A 496 -24.73 -13.88 0.40
N ALA A 497 -26.02 -14.00 0.72
CA ALA A 497 -27.02 -14.60 -0.17
C ALA A 497 -27.66 -13.56 -1.12
N GLY A 498 -27.45 -13.70 -2.43
CA GLY A 498 -28.08 -12.90 -3.50
C GLY A 498 -27.11 -12.04 -4.34
N LYS A 499 -27.64 -11.14 -5.18
CA LYS A 499 -26.87 -10.12 -5.93
C LYS A 499 -26.27 -9.07 -4.98
N GLY A 500 -25.21 -9.45 -4.27
CA GLY A 500 -24.38 -8.55 -3.48
C GLY A 500 -24.44 -8.81 -1.97
N ASN A 501 -23.27 -8.73 -1.34
CA ASN A 501 -23.09 -8.71 0.11
C ASN A 501 -23.85 -7.53 0.73
N ARG A 502 -24.71 -7.81 1.72
CA ARG A 502 -25.54 -6.78 2.37
C ARG A 502 -25.22 -6.71 3.86
N LEU A 503 -25.05 -5.48 4.36
CA LEU A 503 -24.95 -5.17 5.78
C LEU A 503 -26.08 -4.22 6.18
N LEU A 504 -26.97 -4.67 7.06
CA LEU A 504 -28.05 -3.82 7.60
C LEU A 504 -27.71 -3.34 9.02
N PHE A 505 -27.81 -2.03 9.24
CA PHE A 505 -27.71 -1.42 10.56
C PHE A 505 -29.10 -1.12 11.10
N HIS A 506 -29.46 -1.79 12.20
CA HIS A 506 -30.69 -1.47 12.91
C HIS A 506 -30.37 -0.50 14.05
N ARG A 507 -30.77 0.78 13.92
CA ARG A 507 -30.74 1.75 15.02
C ARG A 507 -32.04 1.62 15.80
N ARG A 508 -31.90 1.21 17.07
CA ARG A 508 -32.96 1.06 18.08
C ARG A 508 -33.77 -0.22 17.93
N LEU A 509 -33.82 -1.02 18.99
CA LEU A 509 -34.98 -1.86 19.34
C LEU A 509 -34.88 -2.26 20.81
N GLU A 510 -36.05 -2.25 21.44
CA GLU A 510 -36.32 -2.55 22.83
C GLU A 510 -35.76 -3.91 23.26
N THR A 511 -35.41 -3.96 24.54
CA THR A 511 -35.22 -5.11 25.42
C THR A 511 -35.43 -6.48 24.77
N LEU A 512 -34.35 -7.09 24.29
CA LEU A 512 -34.31 -8.54 24.00
C LEU A 512 -33.13 -9.17 24.75
N SER A 513 -33.35 -9.37 26.04
CA SER A 513 -32.57 -10.25 26.89
C SER A 513 -32.84 -11.70 26.51
N LYS A 514 -32.07 -12.24 25.57
CA LYS A 514 -31.82 -13.68 25.40
C LYS A 514 -30.67 -13.87 24.41
N ILE A 515 -29.43 -13.80 24.91
CA ILE A 515 -28.28 -14.32 24.18
C ILE A 515 -27.87 -15.63 24.87
N ILE A 516 -27.89 -16.68 24.07
CA ILE A 516 -27.60 -18.06 24.44
C ILE A 516 -26.11 -18.18 24.71
N LEU A 517 -25.76 -18.55 25.94
CA LEU A 517 -24.40 -18.90 26.34
C LEU A 517 -24.09 -20.31 25.78
N HIS A 518 -23.61 -20.39 24.53
CA HIS A 518 -23.22 -21.67 23.97
C HIS A 518 -21.84 -22.06 24.52
N ARG A 519 -21.83 -23.01 25.45
CA ARG A 519 -20.62 -23.63 26.01
C ARG A 519 -19.88 -24.35 24.88
N LEU A 520 -18.65 -23.95 24.58
CA LEU A 520 -17.74 -24.69 23.71
C LEU A 520 -17.46 -26.06 24.34
N LEU A 521 -17.77 -27.13 23.62
CA LEU A 521 -17.32 -28.48 23.97
C LEU A 521 -15.82 -28.54 23.72
N LEU A 522 -15.04 -28.63 24.80
CA LEU A 522 -13.60 -28.87 24.74
C LEU A 522 -13.36 -30.20 24.00
N LYS A 523 -12.67 -30.15 22.85
CA LYS A 523 -12.08 -31.35 22.28
C LYS A 523 -10.99 -31.84 23.25
N PRO A 524 -10.91 -33.15 23.55
CA PRO A 524 -9.86 -33.68 24.41
C PRO A 524 -8.48 -33.46 23.78
N LEU A 525 -7.47 -33.16 24.60
CA LEU A 525 -6.07 -33.11 24.16
C LEU A 525 -5.67 -34.42 23.48
N ILE A 526 -4.88 -34.33 22.42
CA ILE A 526 -4.35 -35.51 21.73
C ILE A 526 -3.42 -36.26 22.69
N ARG A 527 -3.77 -37.51 23.00
CA ARG A 527 -2.99 -38.38 23.88
C ARG A 527 -1.77 -38.91 23.12
N ILE A 528 -0.57 -38.62 23.62
CA ILE A 528 0.71 -39.00 23.01
C ILE A 528 0.94 -40.51 23.25
N ARG A 529 1.28 -41.25 22.18
CA ARG A 529 1.34 -42.72 22.19
C ARG A 529 2.59 -43.27 22.88
N SER A 530 3.70 -42.54 22.74
CA SER A 530 5.01 -42.72 23.39
C SER A 530 6.00 -41.84 22.62
N TYR A 531 7.05 -41.31 23.26
CA TYR A 531 8.08 -40.55 22.54
C TYR A 531 8.81 -41.47 21.54
N LEU A 532 8.49 -41.30 20.25
CA LEU A 532 9.13 -42.03 19.15
C LEU A 532 10.44 -41.32 18.80
N LEU A 533 11.53 -42.09 18.64
CA LEU A 533 12.88 -41.56 18.45
C LEU A 533 13.32 -41.49 16.97
N GLU A 534 12.59 -42.12 16.06
CA GLU A 534 12.97 -42.21 14.64
C GLU A 534 12.15 -41.23 13.79
N VAL A 535 12.79 -40.69 12.74
CA VAL A 535 12.13 -39.82 11.76
C VAL A 535 10.99 -40.59 11.13
N LEU A 536 9.79 -40.00 11.15
CA LEU A 536 8.62 -40.60 10.52
C LEU A 536 8.60 -40.19 9.06
N TYR A 537 8.67 -41.18 8.18
CA TYR A 537 8.44 -41.01 6.76
C TYR A 537 6.94 -40.76 6.53
N PHE A 538 6.57 -40.15 5.40
CA PHE A 538 5.15 -40.05 5.02
C PHE A 538 4.57 -41.44 4.66
N SER A 539 4.20 -42.20 5.68
CA SER A 539 3.59 -43.54 5.66
C SER A 539 2.48 -43.65 6.72
N GLU A 540 1.93 -44.85 6.95
CA GLU A 540 0.94 -45.14 8.03
C GLU A 540 1.47 -44.82 9.44
N ASP A 541 2.77 -44.56 9.61
CA ASP A 541 3.43 -44.30 10.89
C ASP A 541 3.30 -42.84 11.38
N ALA A 542 2.94 -41.91 10.48
CA ALA A 542 2.68 -40.51 10.80
C ALA A 542 1.22 -40.30 11.26
N ASP A 543 0.92 -40.70 12.50
CA ASP A 543 -0.39 -40.55 13.14
C ASP A 543 -0.53 -39.24 13.95
N LEU A 544 -1.77 -38.87 14.32
CA LEU A 544 -2.00 -37.64 15.10
C LEU A 544 -1.26 -37.65 16.44
N GLN A 545 -1.03 -38.82 17.03
CA GLN A 545 -0.46 -38.98 18.37
C GLN A 545 1.07 -38.89 18.38
N SER A 546 1.72 -39.09 17.23
CA SER A 546 3.18 -39.06 17.07
C SER A 546 3.69 -37.74 16.47
N CYS A 547 2.90 -37.10 15.60
CA CYS A 547 3.39 -35.94 14.84
C CYS A 547 2.42 -34.76 14.69
N GLY A 548 1.24 -34.83 15.30
CA GLY A 548 0.25 -33.75 15.23
C GLY A 548 -0.54 -33.72 13.93
N ALA A 549 -1.54 -32.84 13.87
CA ALA A 549 -2.57 -32.90 12.83
C ALA A 549 -2.07 -32.52 11.43
N LYS A 550 -1.22 -31.48 11.31
CA LYS A 550 -0.67 -31.03 10.02
C LYS A 550 0.20 -32.10 9.38
N ALA A 551 1.18 -32.62 10.13
CA ALA A 551 2.09 -33.63 9.63
C ALA A 551 1.35 -34.95 9.28
N ALA A 552 0.41 -35.38 10.12
CA ALA A 552 -0.40 -36.56 9.84
C ALA A 552 -1.30 -36.37 8.60
N ALA A 553 -1.83 -35.16 8.37
CA ALA A 553 -2.59 -34.86 7.16
C ALA A 553 -1.71 -34.92 5.90
N CYS A 554 -0.49 -34.39 5.94
CA CYS A 554 0.48 -34.50 4.85
C CYS A 554 0.85 -35.97 4.55
N GLY A 555 1.08 -36.77 5.59
CA GLY A 555 1.33 -38.21 5.45
C GLY A 555 0.18 -38.94 4.76
N ARG A 556 -1.08 -38.68 5.19
CA ARG A 556 -2.27 -39.23 4.53
C ARG A 556 -2.40 -38.79 3.07
N LEU A 557 -2.12 -37.53 2.77
CA LEU A 557 -2.14 -37.02 1.39
C LEU A 557 -1.09 -37.71 0.51
N ALA A 558 0.09 -38.02 1.05
CA ALA A 558 1.11 -38.78 0.33
C ALA A 558 0.67 -40.21 0.01
N SER A 559 0.03 -40.89 0.97
CA SER A 559 -0.55 -42.22 0.73
C SER A 559 -1.66 -42.19 -0.31
N LEU A 560 -2.54 -41.18 -0.24
CA LEU A 560 -3.60 -40.98 -1.24
C LEU A 560 -3.03 -40.65 -2.62
N ALA A 561 -1.99 -39.81 -2.72
CA ALA A 561 -1.32 -39.49 -3.98
C ALA A 561 -0.74 -40.76 -4.63
N ALA A 562 -0.09 -41.64 -3.85
CA ALA A 562 0.43 -42.91 -4.36
C ALA A 562 -0.66 -43.84 -4.92
N ALA A 563 -1.88 -43.78 -4.36
CA ALA A 563 -3.03 -44.56 -4.82
C ALA A 563 -3.85 -43.86 -5.93
N SER A 564 -3.70 -42.54 -6.07
CA SER A 564 -4.58 -41.68 -6.88
C SER A 564 -4.58 -42.01 -8.38
N SER A 565 -3.46 -42.53 -8.91
CA SER A 565 -3.31 -42.96 -10.31
C SER A 565 -4.21 -44.16 -10.68
N LYS A 566 -4.80 -44.84 -9.69
CA LYS A 566 -5.70 -46.00 -9.87
C LYS A 566 -7.18 -45.62 -9.76
N VAL A 567 -7.49 -44.36 -9.45
CA VAL A 567 -8.86 -43.87 -9.24
C VAL A 567 -9.26 -42.96 -10.39
N TYR A 568 -10.43 -43.19 -10.97
CA TYR A 568 -10.98 -42.45 -12.09
C TYR A 568 -12.38 -41.94 -11.73
N ASN A 569 -12.73 -40.74 -12.22
CA ASN A 569 -14.11 -40.26 -12.15
C ASN A 569 -14.98 -40.93 -13.24
N ASP A 570 -16.30 -40.68 -13.21
CA ASP A 570 -17.27 -41.25 -14.17
C ASP A 570 -16.99 -40.85 -15.64
N LEU A 571 -16.16 -39.83 -15.86
CA LEU A 571 -15.72 -39.35 -17.17
C LEU A 571 -14.37 -39.95 -17.61
N GLY A 572 -13.81 -40.89 -16.84
CA GLY A 572 -12.52 -41.52 -17.13
C GLY A 572 -11.30 -40.63 -16.89
N VAL A 573 -11.45 -39.52 -16.16
CA VAL A 573 -10.34 -38.65 -15.76
C VAL A 573 -9.70 -39.22 -14.49
N PRO A 574 -8.38 -39.48 -14.49
CA PRO A 574 -7.69 -39.95 -13.29
C PRO A 574 -7.70 -38.87 -12.21
N ALA A 575 -7.99 -39.24 -10.97
CA ALA A 575 -7.92 -38.36 -9.81
C ALA A 575 -6.48 -38.13 -9.32
N SER A 576 -5.50 -38.26 -10.21
CA SER A 576 -4.08 -38.26 -9.88
C SER A 576 -3.61 -36.89 -9.40
N PHE A 577 -2.93 -36.85 -8.25
CA PHE A 577 -2.26 -35.65 -7.74
C PHE A 577 -0.92 -36.00 -7.12
N ASN A 578 -0.04 -35.01 -7.01
CA ASN A 578 1.28 -35.16 -6.42
C ASN A 578 1.36 -34.40 -5.09
N VAL A 579 2.22 -34.87 -4.20
CA VAL A 579 2.63 -34.15 -2.99
C VAL A 579 4.14 -34.01 -2.97
N PRO A 580 4.70 -32.92 -2.40
CA PRO A 580 6.13 -32.82 -2.19
C PRO A 580 6.64 -33.90 -1.24
N ALA A 581 7.88 -34.34 -1.43
CA ALA A 581 8.52 -35.25 -0.49
C ALA A 581 8.56 -34.62 0.90
N GLY A 582 8.38 -35.43 1.94
CA GLY A 582 8.38 -34.94 3.30
C GLY A 582 8.65 -36.02 4.33
N ALA A 583 9.07 -35.57 5.49
CA ALA A 583 9.39 -36.37 6.66
C ALA A 583 9.05 -35.58 7.93
N VAL A 584 8.95 -36.26 9.06
CA VAL A 584 8.57 -35.63 10.33
C VAL A 584 9.56 -35.98 11.42
N ILE A 585 9.98 -34.96 12.14
CA ILE A 585 10.65 -35.08 13.43
C ILE A 585 9.53 -35.20 14.49
N PRO A 586 9.36 -36.37 15.13
CA PRO A 586 8.21 -36.65 15.99
C PRO A 586 8.26 -35.90 17.34
N PHE A 587 7.14 -35.93 18.06
CA PHE A 587 7.07 -35.48 19.45
C PHE A 587 8.12 -36.20 20.32
N GLY A 588 8.74 -35.49 21.27
CA GLY A 588 9.84 -36.00 22.11
C GLY A 588 11.23 -35.61 21.65
N SER A 589 11.38 -35.16 20.41
CA SER A 589 12.69 -34.80 19.85
C SER A 589 13.28 -33.55 20.51
N MET A 590 12.43 -32.57 20.88
CA MET A 590 12.84 -31.37 21.61
C MET A 590 13.25 -31.72 23.03
N GLU A 591 12.46 -32.54 23.72
CA GLU A 591 12.70 -33.00 25.08
C GLU A 591 14.02 -33.77 25.17
N MET A 592 14.31 -34.62 24.19
CA MET A 592 15.59 -35.31 24.09
C MET A 592 16.76 -34.35 23.87
N ALA A 593 16.59 -33.30 23.05
CA ALA A 593 17.62 -32.28 22.87
C ALA A 593 17.85 -31.48 24.17
N LEU A 594 16.80 -31.22 24.96
CA LEU A 594 16.89 -30.61 26.29
C LEU A 594 17.64 -31.52 27.29
N GLU A 595 17.39 -32.83 27.25
CA GLU A 595 18.10 -33.81 28.08
C GLU A 595 19.59 -33.90 27.71
N ARG A 596 19.92 -34.00 26.42
CA ARG A 596 21.32 -34.07 25.94
C ARG A 596 22.11 -32.78 26.20
N SER A 597 21.45 -31.63 26.24
CA SER A 597 22.08 -30.34 26.58
C SER A 597 22.16 -30.06 28.07
N GLY A 598 21.57 -30.91 28.92
CA GLY A 598 21.51 -30.69 30.38
C GLY A 598 20.59 -29.54 30.81
N SER A 599 19.72 -29.04 29.92
CA SER A 599 18.89 -27.86 30.16
C SER A 599 17.45 -28.17 30.58
N MET A 600 17.13 -29.45 30.79
CA MET A 600 15.77 -29.92 31.08
C MET A 600 15.19 -29.35 32.39
N GLU A 601 16.00 -29.20 33.44
CA GLU A 601 15.55 -28.61 34.71
C GLU A 601 15.23 -27.12 34.58
N THR A 602 16.10 -26.36 33.89
CA THR A 602 15.88 -24.94 33.58
C THR A 602 14.60 -24.75 32.77
N TYR A 603 14.38 -25.58 31.75
CA TYR A 603 13.16 -25.56 30.95
C TYR A 603 11.91 -25.80 31.80
N LYS A 604 11.88 -26.85 32.64
CA LYS A 604 10.74 -27.13 33.53
C LYS A 604 10.46 -25.98 34.49
N SER A 605 11.50 -25.36 35.04
CA SER A 605 11.35 -24.21 35.93
C SER A 605 10.72 -23.00 35.21
N LEU A 606 11.18 -22.68 34.00
CA LEU A 606 10.66 -21.57 33.22
C LEU A 606 9.20 -21.81 32.80
N VAL A 607 8.86 -23.01 32.33
CA VAL A 607 7.48 -23.39 32.01
C VAL A 607 6.58 -23.33 33.25
N GLY A 608 7.05 -23.78 34.42
CA GLY A 608 6.30 -23.66 35.67
C GLY A 608 5.99 -22.20 36.04
N HIS A 609 6.96 -21.29 35.91
CA HIS A 609 6.74 -19.86 36.16
C HIS A 609 5.79 -19.24 35.14
N ILE A 610 5.84 -19.67 33.88
CA ILE A 610 4.98 -19.13 32.83
C ILE A 610 3.50 -19.48 33.00
N GLU A 611 3.13 -20.44 33.85
CA GLU A 611 1.72 -20.72 34.12
C GLU A 611 1.06 -19.62 34.98
N THR A 612 1.83 -19.03 35.89
CA THR A 612 1.31 -18.10 36.90
C THR A 612 1.74 -16.64 36.69
N ALA A 613 2.66 -16.40 35.74
CA ALA A 613 3.18 -15.07 35.43
C ALA A 613 2.08 -14.06 35.05
N LYS A 614 2.20 -12.83 35.53
CA LYS A 614 1.25 -11.77 35.18
C LYS A 614 1.43 -11.36 33.71
N ILE A 615 0.37 -10.86 33.08
CA ILE A 615 0.40 -10.30 31.71
C ILE A 615 0.99 -8.86 31.75
N ASP A 616 1.98 -8.65 32.60
CA ASP A 616 2.87 -7.49 32.57
C ASP A 616 4.22 -7.94 31.96
N GLY A 617 5.24 -7.08 31.98
CA GLY A 617 6.54 -7.38 31.36
C GLY A 617 7.24 -8.65 31.89
N GLU A 618 6.74 -9.28 32.97
CA GLU A 618 7.21 -10.58 33.46
C GLU A 618 6.99 -11.71 32.46
N LEU A 619 5.80 -11.82 31.86
CA LEU A 619 5.48 -12.85 30.87
C LEU A 619 6.40 -12.72 29.65
N ASP A 620 6.65 -11.49 29.20
CA ASP A 620 7.46 -11.22 28.02
C ASP A 620 8.90 -11.69 28.23
N LYS A 621 9.45 -11.44 29.43
CA LYS A 621 10.78 -11.92 29.80
C LYS A 621 10.84 -13.44 29.81
N LEU A 622 9.89 -14.11 30.46
CA LEU A 622 9.86 -15.59 30.51
C LEU A 622 9.70 -16.22 29.12
N CYS A 623 8.87 -15.63 28.26
CA CYS A 623 8.74 -16.04 26.86
C CYS A 623 10.05 -15.89 26.10
N ASN A 624 10.78 -14.79 26.31
CA ASN A 624 12.07 -14.56 25.64
C ASN A 624 13.13 -15.55 26.14
N ASP A 625 13.23 -15.76 27.45
CA ASP A 625 14.19 -16.70 28.06
C ASP A 625 13.95 -18.14 27.57
N LEU A 626 12.69 -18.58 27.47
CA LEU A 626 12.33 -19.90 26.91
C LEU A 626 12.66 -20.02 25.43
N GLN A 627 12.35 -18.99 24.63
CA GLN A 627 12.65 -18.99 23.20
C GLN A 627 14.16 -19.02 22.94
N GLU A 628 14.94 -18.26 23.70
CA GLU A 628 16.40 -18.26 23.59
C GLU A 628 16.98 -19.64 23.93
N LEU A 629 16.53 -20.24 25.04
CA LEU A 629 16.94 -21.58 25.42
C LEU A 629 16.64 -22.61 24.33
N ILE A 630 15.38 -22.67 23.87
CA ILE A 630 14.92 -23.70 22.93
C ILE A 630 15.51 -23.49 21.53
N SER A 631 15.66 -22.24 21.08
CA SER A 631 16.24 -21.94 19.77
C SER A 631 17.73 -22.29 19.65
N SER A 632 18.43 -22.40 20.80
CA SER A 632 19.83 -22.85 20.85
C SER A 632 19.99 -24.36 20.68
N LEU A 633 18.91 -25.14 20.86
CA LEU A 633 18.95 -26.60 20.75
C LEU A 633 19.22 -27.06 19.32
N GLN A 634 19.81 -28.24 19.20
CA GLN A 634 20.09 -28.89 17.93
C GLN A 634 19.43 -30.27 17.90
N PRO A 635 18.83 -30.68 16.76
CA PRO A 635 18.32 -32.04 16.63
C PRO A 635 19.48 -33.07 16.72
N PRO A 636 19.22 -34.27 17.28
CA PRO A 636 20.17 -35.38 17.27
C PRO A 636 20.74 -35.69 15.87
N LYS A 637 22.00 -36.16 15.80
CA LYS A 637 22.68 -36.51 14.53
C LYS A 637 21.93 -37.58 13.73
N GLU A 638 21.30 -38.49 14.44
CA GLU A 638 20.49 -39.60 13.94
C GLU A 638 19.31 -39.09 13.08
N ILE A 639 18.78 -37.90 13.40
CA ILE A 639 17.73 -37.23 12.61
C ILE A 639 18.29 -36.76 11.27
N PHE A 640 19.49 -36.16 11.25
CA PHE A 640 20.12 -35.71 9.99
C PHE A 640 20.39 -36.87 9.04
N GLU A 641 20.92 -37.97 9.55
CA GLU A 641 21.20 -39.17 8.74
C GLU A 641 19.92 -39.77 8.15
N SER A 642 18.83 -39.77 8.93
CA SER A 642 17.53 -40.28 8.47
C SER A 642 16.90 -39.38 7.42
N LEU A 643 17.00 -38.06 7.59
CA LEU A 643 16.51 -37.07 6.62
C LEU A 643 17.34 -37.09 5.31
N GLY A 644 18.65 -37.34 5.39
CA GLY A 644 19.53 -37.48 4.22
C GLY A 644 19.18 -38.68 3.31
N LYS A 645 18.39 -39.64 3.81
CA LYS A 645 17.83 -40.74 3.00
C LYS A 645 16.58 -40.33 2.22
N VAL A 646 15.90 -39.27 2.65
CA VAL A 646 14.65 -38.77 2.03
C VAL A 646 14.95 -37.68 1.01
N PHE A 647 15.83 -36.74 1.38
CA PHE A 647 16.07 -35.54 0.61
C PHE A 647 17.47 -35.57 0.00
N PRO A 648 17.63 -35.20 -1.28
CA PRO A 648 18.95 -35.00 -1.86
C PRO A 648 19.65 -33.79 -1.21
N ASP A 649 20.99 -33.77 -1.21
CA ASP A 649 21.79 -32.69 -0.60
C ASP A 649 21.49 -31.29 -1.16
N SER A 650 21.03 -31.22 -2.42
CA SER A 650 20.65 -30.00 -3.11
C SER A 650 19.23 -29.52 -2.81
N ALA A 651 18.41 -30.31 -2.10
CA ALA A 651 17.03 -29.95 -1.80
C ALA A 651 16.95 -28.67 -0.96
N ARG A 652 16.02 -27.79 -1.33
CA ARG A 652 15.54 -26.72 -0.45
C ARG A 652 14.33 -27.24 0.29
N LEU A 653 14.33 -27.05 1.60
CA LEU A 653 13.33 -27.56 2.51
C LEU A 653 12.59 -26.41 3.18
N ILE A 654 11.34 -26.68 3.56
CA ILE A 654 10.58 -25.87 4.50
C ILE A 654 10.39 -26.67 5.78
N VAL A 655 10.67 -26.04 6.91
CA VAL A 655 10.60 -26.64 8.25
C VAL A 655 9.40 -26.03 8.96
N ARG A 656 8.35 -26.82 9.22
CA ARG A 656 7.02 -26.33 9.63
C ARG A 656 6.60 -26.91 10.97
N SER A 657 5.89 -26.10 11.75
CA SER A 657 5.27 -26.54 13.00
C SER A 657 4.19 -27.61 12.77
N SER A 658 4.10 -28.56 13.70
CA SER A 658 2.95 -29.47 13.83
C SER A 658 2.77 -29.82 15.31
N ALA A 659 2.12 -28.94 16.06
CA ALA A 659 1.88 -29.15 17.49
C ALA A 659 0.60 -29.94 17.79
N ASN A 660 0.54 -30.60 18.94
CA ASN A 660 -0.64 -31.34 19.42
C ASN A 660 -1.84 -30.44 19.80
N VAL A 661 -1.62 -29.13 19.89
CA VAL A 661 -2.60 -28.12 20.32
C VAL A 661 -3.12 -27.23 19.17
N GLU A 662 -2.80 -27.55 17.91
CA GLU A 662 -3.16 -26.67 16.78
C GLU A 662 -4.67 -26.68 16.42
N ASP A 663 -5.42 -27.75 16.74
CA ASP A 663 -6.84 -27.91 16.33
C ASP A 663 -7.84 -27.98 17.49
N LEU A 664 -7.48 -27.39 18.64
CA LEU A 664 -8.33 -27.38 19.82
C LEU A 664 -9.52 -26.43 19.66
N ALA A 665 -10.69 -26.87 20.14
CA ALA A 665 -11.90 -26.03 20.11
C ALA A 665 -11.69 -24.80 21.00
N GLY A 666 -11.81 -23.60 20.42
CA GLY A 666 -11.54 -22.34 21.12
C GLY A 666 -10.10 -21.80 20.95
N MET A 667 -9.25 -22.50 20.18
CA MET A 667 -7.96 -21.98 19.71
C MET A 667 -7.96 -21.89 18.19
N SER A 668 -7.45 -20.79 17.64
CA SER A 668 -7.13 -20.71 16.21
C SER A 668 -5.62 -20.78 16.03
N ALA A 669 -5.11 -21.90 15.51
CA ALA A 669 -3.67 -22.07 15.30
C ALA A 669 -3.19 -21.67 13.90
N ALA A 670 -4.08 -21.15 13.04
CA ALA A 670 -3.69 -20.55 11.77
C ALA A 670 -2.63 -19.48 12.05
N GLY A 671 -1.44 -19.58 11.46
CA GLY A 671 -0.32 -18.64 11.69
C GLY A 671 0.17 -18.47 13.14
N LEU A 672 -0.12 -19.41 14.05
CA LEU A 672 0.27 -19.27 15.47
C LEU A 672 1.75 -19.62 15.74
N TYR A 673 2.29 -20.56 14.96
CA TYR A 673 3.63 -21.12 15.11
C TYR A 673 4.45 -20.91 13.83
N GLU A 674 5.78 -21.00 13.93
CA GLU A 674 6.67 -20.64 12.82
C GLU A 674 6.74 -21.73 11.73
N SER A 675 6.93 -21.29 10.47
CA SER A 675 7.39 -22.09 9.35
C SER A 675 8.61 -21.42 8.74
N ILE A 676 9.75 -22.11 8.66
CA ILE A 676 11.02 -21.58 8.17
C ILE A 676 11.26 -22.07 6.73
N PRO A 677 11.14 -21.20 5.71
CA PRO A 677 11.39 -21.59 4.33
C PRO A 677 12.88 -21.62 4.00
N ASN A 678 13.19 -22.19 2.85
CA ASN A 678 14.49 -22.07 2.17
C ASN A 678 15.67 -22.64 2.99
N VAL A 679 15.43 -23.71 3.75
CA VAL A 679 16.43 -24.37 4.59
C VAL A 679 17.18 -25.42 3.77
N SER A 680 18.49 -25.54 3.94
CA SER A 680 19.28 -26.61 3.31
C SER A 680 19.73 -27.61 4.35
N LEU A 681 19.53 -28.91 4.05
CA LEU A 681 19.97 -30.00 4.92
C LEU A 681 21.50 -30.17 4.94
N SER A 682 22.18 -29.80 3.84
CA SER A 682 23.65 -29.87 3.71
C SER A 682 24.41 -28.95 4.67
N ASN A 683 23.73 -27.99 5.29
CA ASN A 683 24.28 -27.16 6.36
C ASN A 683 23.59 -27.48 7.70
N PRO A 684 24.15 -28.39 8.52
CA PRO A 684 23.55 -28.83 9.77
C PRO A 684 23.26 -27.69 10.76
N ILE A 685 24.08 -26.65 10.76
CA ILE A 685 23.92 -25.49 11.65
C ILE A 685 22.69 -24.68 11.26
N ILE A 686 22.50 -24.41 9.97
CA ILE A 686 21.32 -23.65 9.47
C ILE A 686 20.06 -24.48 9.69
N PHE A 687 20.09 -25.77 9.35
CA PHE A 687 18.95 -26.66 9.53
C PHE A 687 18.57 -26.80 11.02
N GLY A 688 19.53 -27.07 11.89
CA GLY A 688 19.27 -27.20 13.32
C GLY A 688 18.77 -25.91 13.95
N ARG A 689 19.27 -24.74 13.52
CA ARG A 689 18.69 -23.44 13.92
C ARG A 689 17.25 -23.29 13.45
N ALA A 690 16.90 -23.74 12.25
CA ALA A 690 15.52 -23.70 11.76
C ALA A 690 14.60 -24.59 12.60
N VAL A 691 15.03 -25.81 12.93
CA VAL A 691 14.28 -26.73 13.81
C VAL A 691 14.13 -26.13 15.22
N GLY A 692 15.21 -25.61 15.80
CA GLY A 692 15.18 -24.95 17.12
C GLY A 692 14.23 -23.76 17.16
N ARG A 693 14.17 -22.95 16.09
CA ARG A 693 13.20 -21.86 15.96
C ARG A 693 11.74 -22.35 15.91
N VAL A 694 11.46 -23.41 15.16
CA VAL A 694 10.11 -24.01 15.12
C VAL A 694 9.71 -24.53 16.51
N TRP A 695 10.61 -25.20 17.23
CA TRP A 695 10.35 -25.60 18.62
C TRP A 695 10.13 -24.40 19.54
N ALA A 696 10.97 -23.38 19.45
CA ALA A 696 10.87 -22.17 20.26
C ALA A 696 9.55 -21.43 20.01
N SER A 697 8.98 -21.53 18.79
CA SER A 697 7.71 -20.90 18.45
C SER A 697 6.54 -21.33 19.34
N LEU A 698 6.64 -22.50 20.00
CA LEU A 698 5.70 -22.92 21.04
C LEU A 698 5.53 -21.86 22.12
N TYR A 699 6.59 -21.17 22.51
CA TYR A 699 6.65 -20.28 23.67
C TYR A 699 6.70 -18.80 23.32
N THR A 700 6.31 -18.45 22.09
CA THR A 700 5.99 -17.06 21.78
C THR A 700 4.92 -16.57 22.75
N ARG A 701 5.00 -15.29 23.12
CA ARG A 701 4.00 -14.62 23.98
C ARG A 701 2.57 -14.90 23.53
N ARG A 702 2.35 -14.82 22.21
CA ARG A 702 1.06 -15.09 21.57
C ARG A 702 0.59 -16.53 21.82
N ALA A 703 1.42 -17.52 21.54
CA ALA A 703 1.05 -18.92 21.73
C ALA A 703 0.76 -19.26 23.20
N VAL A 704 1.51 -18.67 24.13
CA VAL A 704 1.27 -18.81 25.57
C VAL A 704 -0.08 -18.23 25.98
N LEU A 705 -0.39 -17.00 25.56
CA LEU A 705 -1.67 -16.34 25.85
C LEU A 705 -2.86 -17.07 25.21
N SER A 706 -2.70 -17.55 23.98
CA SER A 706 -3.72 -18.35 23.28
C SER A 706 -4.06 -19.62 24.08
N ARG A 707 -3.03 -20.34 24.55
CA ARG A 707 -3.20 -21.52 25.41
C ARG A 707 -3.82 -21.19 26.77
N ARG A 708 -3.41 -20.10 27.42
CA ARG A 708 -4.04 -19.64 28.68
C ARG A 708 -5.53 -19.37 28.49
N THR A 709 -5.91 -18.72 27.40
CA THR A 709 -7.31 -18.41 27.06
C THR A 709 -8.13 -19.69 26.85
N ALA A 710 -7.53 -20.70 26.21
CA ALA A 710 -8.14 -22.01 26.01
C ALA A 710 -8.05 -22.94 27.23
N SER A 711 -7.48 -22.48 28.35
CA SER A 711 -7.24 -23.28 29.56
C SER A 711 -6.39 -24.54 29.30
N VAL A 712 -5.42 -24.43 28.38
CA VAL A 712 -4.46 -25.48 28.06
C VAL A 712 -3.17 -25.23 28.85
N PRO A 713 -2.72 -26.17 29.70
CA PRO A 713 -1.43 -26.07 30.36
C PRO A 713 -0.30 -25.98 29.32
N GLN A 714 0.65 -25.09 29.58
CA GLN A 714 1.84 -24.86 28.77
C GLN A 714 2.69 -26.12 28.67
N GLU A 715 2.80 -26.87 29.77
CA GLU A 715 3.51 -28.16 29.83
C GLU A 715 2.87 -29.27 28.97
N ALA A 716 1.59 -29.15 28.62
CA ALA A 716 0.89 -30.12 27.80
C ALA A 716 1.12 -29.92 26.29
N ALA A 717 1.74 -28.80 25.90
CA ALA A 717 2.04 -28.48 24.51
C ALA A 717 3.35 -29.12 24.06
N VAL A 718 3.29 -29.93 23.00
CA VAL A 718 4.46 -30.57 22.37
C VAL A 718 4.49 -30.25 20.88
N MET A 719 5.69 -30.13 20.33
CA MET A 719 5.91 -29.77 18.93
C MET A 719 6.64 -30.87 18.17
N ALA A 720 6.01 -31.37 17.11
CA ALA A 720 6.68 -32.10 16.05
C ALA A 720 7.06 -31.12 14.94
N VAL A 721 8.02 -31.51 14.11
CA VAL A 721 8.52 -30.65 13.02
C VAL A 721 8.37 -31.37 11.69
N LEU A 722 7.50 -30.82 10.85
CA LEU A 722 7.27 -31.26 9.49
C LEU A 722 8.37 -30.69 8.59
N VAL A 723 9.19 -31.56 8.01
CA VAL A 723 10.24 -31.20 7.05
C VAL A 723 9.76 -31.59 5.66
N GLN A 724 9.63 -30.64 4.76
CA GLN A 724 9.05 -30.86 3.44
C GLN A 724 9.91 -30.21 2.37
N GLU A 725 9.96 -30.80 1.18
CA GLU A 725 10.55 -30.16 0.01
C GLU A 725 9.83 -28.83 -0.29
N MET A 726 10.61 -27.77 -0.46
CA MET A 726 10.10 -26.45 -0.78
C MET A 726 9.96 -26.32 -2.30
N LEU A 727 8.73 -26.10 -2.76
CA LEU A 727 8.44 -25.79 -4.14
C LEU A 727 8.66 -24.30 -4.44
N SER A 728 8.99 -23.98 -5.69
CA SER A 728 9.02 -22.61 -6.23
C SER A 728 7.91 -22.42 -7.27
N PRO A 729 6.64 -22.39 -6.84
CA PRO A 729 5.51 -22.31 -7.76
C PRO A 729 5.39 -20.92 -8.40
N GLU A 730 4.90 -20.88 -9.64
CA GLU A 730 4.46 -19.64 -10.29
C GLU A 730 3.13 -19.16 -9.69
N LEU A 731 2.25 -20.09 -9.32
CA LEU A 731 0.95 -19.85 -8.70
C LEU A 731 0.75 -20.78 -7.51
N SER A 732 0.14 -20.25 -6.45
CA SER A 732 -0.33 -21.01 -5.30
C SER A 732 -1.84 -20.81 -5.14
N PHE A 733 -2.49 -21.75 -4.46
CA PHE A 733 -3.94 -21.69 -4.27
C PHE A 733 -4.37 -22.27 -2.93
N VAL A 734 -5.58 -21.90 -2.50
CA VAL A 734 -6.34 -22.56 -1.42
C VAL A 734 -7.72 -22.91 -1.97
N LEU A 735 -8.18 -24.15 -1.74
CA LEU A 735 -9.49 -24.63 -2.17
C LEU A 735 -10.36 -25.01 -0.96
N HIS A 736 -11.63 -24.62 -1.02
CA HIS A 736 -12.69 -25.06 -0.14
C HIS A 736 -13.69 -25.88 -0.93
N THR A 737 -13.83 -27.17 -0.59
CA THR A 737 -14.83 -28.07 -1.18
C THR A 737 -16.22 -27.92 -0.58
N LEU A 738 -16.44 -26.90 0.23
CA LEU A 738 -17.71 -26.48 0.78
C LEU A 738 -17.63 -24.96 0.84
N SER A 739 -18.56 -24.24 0.21
CA SER A 739 -18.47 -22.76 0.20
C SER A 739 -18.35 -22.21 1.62
N PRO A 740 -17.31 -21.42 1.92
CA PRO A 740 -17.12 -20.80 3.23
C PRO A 740 -18.17 -19.72 3.54
N THR A 741 -18.89 -19.22 2.54
CA THR A 741 -19.86 -18.13 2.68
C THR A 741 -21.29 -18.65 2.77
N ASP A 742 -21.76 -19.45 1.82
CA ASP A 742 -23.15 -19.93 1.77
C ASP A 742 -23.33 -21.40 2.19
N LYS A 743 -22.24 -22.12 2.46
CA LYS A 743 -22.21 -23.55 2.82
C LYS A 743 -22.81 -24.46 1.74
N ASN A 744 -22.79 -24.04 0.49
CA ASN A 744 -23.15 -24.90 -0.63
C ASN A 744 -22.07 -25.96 -0.87
N ASP A 745 -22.46 -27.23 -0.74
CA ASP A 745 -21.60 -28.39 -0.91
C ASP A 745 -21.47 -28.84 -2.37
N ASN A 746 -22.21 -28.23 -3.30
CA ASN A 746 -22.07 -28.45 -4.74
C ASN A 746 -20.97 -27.58 -5.37
N LEU A 747 -20.40 -26.64 -4.61
CA LEU A 747 -19.40 -25.69 -5.09
C LEU A 747 -18.02 -25.99 -4.51
N VAL A 748 -16.99 -25.71 -5.29
CA VAL A 748 -15.60 -25.55 -4.86
C VAL A 748 -15.25 -24.08 -5.01
N GLU A 749 -14.91 -23.42 -3.92
CA GLU A 749 -14.36 -22.06 -3.97
C GLU A 749 -12.84 -22.11 -3.89
N GLY A 750 -12.17 -21.36 -4.76
CA GLY A 750 -10.72 -21.31 -4.83
C GLY A 750 -10.19 -19.88 -4.83
N GLU A 751 -9.14 -19.65 -4.05
CA GLU A 751 -8.33 -18.43 -4.14
C GLU A 751 -6.96 -18.78 -4.72
N VAL A 752 -6.49 -18.02 -5.71
CA VAL A 752 -5.22 -18.23 -6.41
C VAL A 752 -4.36 -16.95 -6.36
N ALA A 753 -3.08 -17.08 -6.03
CA ALA A 753 -2.13 -15.97 -5.99
C ALA A 753 -0.80 -16.33 -6.67
N PRO A 754 -0.07 -15.33 -7.23
CA PRO A 754 1.27 -15.55 -7.74
C PRO A 754 2.27 -15.87 -6.62
N GLY A 755 3.23 -16.72 -6.94
CA GLY A 755 4.31 -17.11 -6.04
C GLY A 755 3.87 -18.05 -4.92
N LEU A 756 4.50 -17.91 -3.76
CA LEU A 756 4.32 -18.79 -2.60
C LEU A 756 2.94 -18.63 -1.95
N GLY A 757 2.43 -19.70 -1.35
CA GLY A 757 1.12 -19.71 -0.66
C GLY A 757 1.02 -18.75 0.54
N GLU A 758 2.14 -18.22 1.03
CA GLU A 758 2.19 -17.15 2.03
C GLU A 758 1.38 -15.92 1.59
N THR A 759 1.37 -15.60 0.29
CA THR A 759 0.60 -14.47 -0.29
C THR A 759 -0.91 -14.61 -0.06
N LEU A 760 -1.41 -15.85 0.06
CA LEU A 760 -2.82 -16.13 0.37
C LEU A 760 -3.08 -16.14 1.88
N ALA A 761 -2.11 -16.63 2.64
CA ALA A 761 -2.21 -16.83 4.08
C ALA A 761 -2.06 -15.53 4.88
N SER A 762 -1.16 -14.65 4.43
CA SER A 762 -0.89 -13.34 5.01
C SER A 762 -1.87 -12.29 4.47
N GLY A 763 -2.15 -11.25 5.25
CA GLY A 763 -2.94 -10.09 4.80
C GLY A 763 -2.15 -9.18 3.85
N THR A 764 -1.30 -9.75 2.97
CA THR A 764 -0.52 -8.97 2.00
C THR A 764 -1.43 -8.06 1.19
N ARG A 765 -0.99 -6.82 0.97
CA ARG A 765 -1.79 -5.81 0.25
C ARG A 765 -2.11 -6.32 -1.16
N GLY A 766 -3.40 -6.54 -1.42
CA GLY A 766 -3.92 -7.07 -2.66
C GLY A 766 -4.95 -8.17 -2.42
N THR A 767 -5.66 -8.56 -3.48
CA THR A 767 -6.65 -9.63 -3.48
C THR A 767 -6.19 -10.74 -4.41
N PRO A 768 -6.38 -12.01 -4.02
CA PRO A 768 -6.16 -13.12 -4.93
C PRO A 768 -7.26 -13.21 -5.98
N TRP A 769 -7.00 -14.00 -7.01
CA TRP A 769 -8.04 -14.44 -7.93
C TRP A 769 -9.00 -15.33 -7.18
N ARG A 770 -10.31 -15.09 -7.31
CA ARG A 770 -11.34 -15.88 -6.63
C ARG A 770 -12.27 -16.52 -7.64
N LEU A 771 -12.44 -17.83 -7.52
CA LEU A 771 -13.24 -18.65 -8.42
C LEU A 771 -14.23 -19.48 -7.61
N SER A 772 -15.44 -19.64 -8.14
CA SER A 772 -16.43 -20.60 -7.67
C SER A 772 -16.70 -21.59 -8.80
N ILE A 773 -16.55 -22.87 -8.52
CA ILE A 773 -16.62 -23.95 -9.51
C ILE A 773 -17.71 -24.94 -9.09
N GLY A 774 -18.65 -25.24 -9.98
CA GLY A 774 -19.63 -26.31 -9.75
C GLY A 774 -18.99 -27.68 -9.90
N LYS A 775 -19.09 -28.51 -8.85
CA LYS A 775 -18.43 -29.84 -8.79
C LYS A 775 -18.89 -30.80 -9.87
N PHE A 776 -20.14 -30.70 -10.28
CA PHE A 776 -20.79 -31.69 -11.14
C PHE A 776 -21.05 -31.18 -12.56
N ASP A 777 -21.24 -29.86 -12.73
CA ASP A 777 -21.49 -29.25 -14.04
C ASP A 777 -20.24 -28.59 -14.65
N GLY A 778 -19.16 -28.45 -13.88
CA GLY A 778 -17.94 -27.78 -14.30
C GLY A 778 -18.12 -26.29 -14.58
N SER A 779 -19.24 -25.69 -14.14
CA SER A 779 -19.49 -24.26 -14.32
C SER A 779 -18.47 -23.46 -13.50
N VAL A 780 -17.80 -22.50 -14.12
CA VAL A 780 -16.83 -21.63 -13.45
C VAL A 780 -17.40 -20.23 -13.39
N ARG A 781 -17.32 -19.63 -12.21
CA ARG A 781 -17.69 -18.24 -11.97
C ARG A 781 -16.52 -17.50 -11.32
N THR A 782 -16.10 -16.42 -11.94
CA THR A 782 -15.08 -15.53 -11.40
C THR A 782 -15.73 -14.56 -10.41
N LEU A 783 -15.22 -14.56 -9.18
CA LEU A 783 -15.71 -13.69 -8.10
C LEU A 783 -14.80 -12.46 -7.93
N ALA A 784 -13.51 -12.59 -8.21
CA ALA A 784 -12.54 -11.49 -8.22
C ALA A 784 -11.31 -11.84 -9.08
N PHE A 785 -10.68 -10.83 -9.66
CA PHE A 785 -9.37 -10.95 -10.31
C PHE A 785 -8.26 -10.61 -9.31
N ALA A 786 -7.08 -11.21 -9.50
CA ALA A 786 -5.92 -10.89 -8.69
C ALA A 786 -5.44 -9.46 -8.96
N ASN A 787 -5.00 -8.74 -7.93
CA ASN A 787 -4.54 -7.35 -8.08
C ASN A 787 -3.24 -7.02 -7.32
N PHE A 788 -2.44 -8.04 -6.96
CA PHE A 788 -1.16 -7.84 -6.29
C PHE A 788 -0.23 -6.90 -7.10
N SER A 789 0.51 -6.03 -6.40
CA SER A 789 1.46 -5.06 -6.95
C SER A 789 2.89 -5.59 -6.94
#